data_AF-A0A182YBW6-F1
#
_entry.id   AF-A0A182YBW6-F1
#
_cell.length_a   1.000
_cell.length_b   1.000
_cell.length_c   1.000
_cell.angle_alpha   90.00
_cell.angle_beta   90.00
_cell.angle_gamma   90.00
#
_symmetry.space_group_name_H-M   'P 1'
#
loop_
_entity.id
_entity.type
_entity.pdbx_description
1 polymer ?
#
loop_
_entity_poly.entity_id
_entity_poly.type
_entity_poly.pdbx_seq_one_letter_code
_entity_poly.pdbx_strand_id
1 'polypeptide(L)'
;MDVLEAVLAKLEEGDYKSAVDIIADPANDASIKLQSMELVSLIASHLTDETAENKPDLYATTETILNRVAQKCSPPEVLYELMEKMRITTSDEVFTSVLKAIQVSVLRLPAKRARCLEWVFQTIIDYLDKIALPDVLNKDMDEREEDLLECEESIRRLLQLYITLLLFLEPIVKHLGKSTAVSSTFFDSSLTQKNALIVFLLRLMGKLFPFLHLQRTEQPRKTLRRPAKLPAGKSYSIQVAEDMIRSFTMLVKDPLFLLSYGQKRSTIQCKPKETDSDEKSNNDCFLYHETYTTEGFAVLYYLLLSEDLLPATVPQIYERRYIFEMGLRYVVILLSGERTVVYFKGIRLAQALVRLVKGLQLSARDLEAQIHTTFCERFVRALERSASVRSREVGITVLTDYIHTFDDEGRYMIVSHLLKTFEDDSVRAYAINVYKDLISNDMRNKLEQEPLVRWYSGDTLKDMLTGHICVLKQGVKTDLLDNSYSITSALSALWVLLKTDRSNRSHIWNYFDTLETQFLVALRTGIDLSRAHYRNEMKATSEDNNQPNAGLEQATEITISTLNGEAPPVLSKEKKVELCQGMLLRLDMLDFQLARVNAAIEQMRRSNCRNALSNSRAIVQTDSAKHVTTIPARYFGITGTVQRANESFDDFRAREERKEQEYAKQQQQQQATGAGSSSSSTSHTDSFSSTMDDPQSVDPAVERTKEMILDAALGFVQSHGWSKQAIAKGAEAVNYPSVSHGLFPRGGIELVHHFYKQCNLKLIDHLKQETAEVEKVANPSDFARKAIEFRLRLLEPYLKYWPQALGLMALPPNAPHSLANVLTLVDDICYYAGDRSVDFNWYTRRIGLACIYKTTELYMLQDASAGFEKTWKFLERRMEEASLVHEFLVKSEDATHHLQNAVGSAFTTARNILGLNFDRR
;
A
#
# COMPACT_ATOMS: atom_id res chain seq x y z
N MET A 1 -17.30 -68.80 -11.80
CA MET A 1 -17.92 -67.61 -11.21
C MET A 1 -17.71 -66.47 -12.16
N ASP A 2 -18.59 -65.48 -12.12
CA ASP A 2 -18.31 -64.23 -12.77
C ASP A 2 -17.08 -63.56 -12.12
N VAL A 3 -16.24 -62.85 -12.89
CA VAL A 3 -15.05 -62.19 -12.33
C VAL A 3 -15.48 -61.06 -11.41
N LEU A 4 -16.59 -60.38 -11.75
CA LEU A 4 -17.25 -59.39 -10.92
C LEU A 4 -17.65 -59.96 -9.54
N GLU A 5 -18.43 -61.04 -9.52
CA GLU A 5 -18.90 -61.70 -8.28
C GLU A 5 -17.72 -62.20 -7.42
N ALA A 6 -16.69 -62.78 -8.04
CA ALA A 6 -15.54 -63.31 -7.33
C ALA A 6 -14.70 -62.22 -6.66
N VAL A 7 -14.54 -61.05 -7.30
CA VAL A 7 -13.85 -59.89 -6.70
C VAL A 7 -14.67 -59.30 -5.56
N LEU A 8 -15.98 -59.14 -5.74
CA LEU A 8 -16.87 -58.55 -4.72
C LEU A 8 -16.96 -59.43 -3.47
N ALA A 9 -17.19 -60.74 -3.63
CA ALA A 9 -17.20 -61.67 -2.51
C ALA A 9 -15.88 -61.62 -1.72
N LYS A 10 -14.73 -61.48 -2.38
CA LYS A 10 -13.43 -61.36 -1.71
C LYS A 10 -13.21 -60.03 -1.00
N LEU A 11 -13.79 -58.94 -1.50
CA LEU A 11 -13.80 -57.64 -0.83
C LEU A 11 -14.72 -57.64 0.40
N GLU A 12 -15.87 -58.33 0.33
CA GLU A 12 -16.80 -58.51 1.47
C GLU A 12 -16.23 -59.46 2.54
N GLU A 13 -15.55 -60.54 2.15
CA GLU A 13 -14.83 -61.46 3.04
C GLU A 13 -13.59 -60.85 3.71
N GLY A 14 -13.09 -59.70 3.22
CA GLY A 14 -11.89 -59.04 3.73
C GLY A 14 -10.56 -59.65 3.24
N ASP A 15 -10.59 -60.54 2.24
CA ASP A 15 -9.41 -61.16 1.65
C ASP A 15 -8.87 -60.32 0.46
N TYR A 16 -8.34 -59.14 0.81
CA TYR A 16 -7.96 -58.13 -0.17
C TYR A 16 -6.81 -58.54 -1.09
N LYS A 17 -5.94 -59.47 -0.67
CA LYS A 17 -4.82 -59.94 -1.49
C LYS A 17 -5.34 -60.81 -2.64
N SER A 18 -6.20 -61.77 -2.33
CA SER A 18 -6.85 -62.61 -3.35
C SER A 18 -7.66 -61.77 -4.35
N ALA A 19 -8.35 -60.71 -3.89
CA ALA A 19 -9.08 -59.80 -4.78
C ALA A 19 -8.15 -59.08 -5.79
N VAL A 20 -6.97 -58.62 -5.35
CA VAL A 20 -5.96 -58.01 -6.22
C VAL A 20 -5.35 -59.05 -7.18
N ASP A 21 -5.07 -60.27 -6.71
CA ASP A 21 -4.46 -61.33 -7.52
C ASP A 21 -5.40 -61.83 -8.63
N ILE A 22 -6.71 -61.94 -8.37
CA ILE A 22 -7.73 -62.26 -9.40
C ILE A 22 -7.72 -61.24 -10.54
N ILE A 23 -7.53 -59.95 -10.24
CA ILE A 23 -7.45 -58.87 -11.23
C ILE A 23 -6.08 -58.81 -11.88
N ALA A 24 -5.01 -59.26 -11.21
CA ALA A 24 -3.68 -59.35 -11.78
C ALA A 24 -3.57 -60.45 -12.86
N ASP A 25 -4.23 -61.60 -12.65
CA ASP A 25 -4.18 -62.77 -13.54
C ASP A 25 -4.53 -62.42 -15.01
N PRO A 26 -3.63 -62.67 -15.98
CA PRO A 26 -3.90 -62.42 -17.40
C PRO A 26 -4.99 -63.34 -17.99
N ALA A 27 -5.37 -64.45 -17.35
CA ALA A 27 -6.47 -65.29 -17.80
C ALA A 27 -7.83 -64.55 -17.73
N ASN A 28 -7.98 -63.61 -16.79
CA ASN A 28 -9.21 -62.86 -16.56
C ASN A 28 -9.34 -61.60 -17.43
N ASP A 29 -8.30 -61.23 -18.19
CA ASP A 29 -8.24 -60.00 -19.01
C ASP A 29 -9.38 -59.86 -20.02
N ALA A 30 -9.89 -60.97 -20.55
CA ALA A 30 -10.98 -60.96 -21.52
C ALA A 30 -12.32 -60.59 -20.87
N SER A 31 -12.63 -61.18 -19.71
CA SER A 31 -13.85 -60.90 -18.94
C SER A 31 -13.82 -59.48 -18.34
N ILE A 32 -12.67 -59.07 -17.78
CA ILE A 32 -12.46 -57.71 -17.24
C ILE A 32 -12.73 -56.62 -18.30
N LYS A 33 -12.39 -56.87 -19.57
CA LYS A 33 -12.68 -55.95 -20.68
C LYS A 33 -14.14 -55.97 -21.12
N LEU A 34 -14.85 -57.07 -20.92
CA LEU A 34 -16.27 -57.20 -21.27
C LEU A 34 -17.18 -56.49 -20.25
N GLN A 35 -16.81 -56.52 -18.97
CA GLN A 35 -17.58 -55.97 -17.84
C GLN A 35 -16.97 -54.67 -17.29
N SER A 36 -16.26 -53.92 -18.13
CA SER A 36 -15.45 -52.76 -17.74
C SER A 36 -16.22 -51.73 -16.91
N MET A 37 -17.46 -51.41 -17.30
CA MET A 37 -18.30 -50.40 -16.65
C MET A 37 -18.88 -50.88 -15.32
N GLU A 38 -19.50 -52.07 -15.29
CA GLU A 38 -20.09 -52.66 -14.07
C GLU A 38 -19.03 -52.87 -12.98
N LEU A 39 -17.85 -53.38 -13.38
CA LEU A 39 -16.70 -53.60 -12.51
C LEU A 39 -16.20 -52.28 -11.90
N VAL A 40 -16.00 -51.24 -12.72
CA VAL A 40 -15.59 -49.91 -12.23
C VAL A 40 -16.65 -49.28 -11.33
N SER A 41 -17.93 -49.39 -11.69
CA SER A 41 -19.06 -48.83 -10.94
C SER A 41 -19.15 -49.41 -9.53
N LEU A 42 -19.18 -50.75 -9.40
CA LEU A 42 -19.28 -51.39 -8.07
C LEU A 42 -18.01 -51.22 -7.24
N ILE A 43 -16.81 -51.32 -7.84
CA ILE A 43 -15.55 -51.04 -7.13
C ILE A 43 -15.53 -49.59 -6.62
N ALA A 44 -15.90 -48.62 -7.45
CA ALA A 44 -15.99 -47.21 -7.06
C ALA A 44 -17.12 -46.95 -6.05
N SER A 45 -18.12 -47.82 -5.92
CA SER A 45 -19.15 -47.70 -4.88
C SER A 45 -18.55 -47.81 -3.47
N HIS A 46 -17.53 -48.66 -3.27
CA HIS A 46 -16.77 -48.82 -2.03
C HIS A 46 -15.77 -47.69 -1.73
N LEU A 47 -15.75 -46.61 -2.53
CA LEU A 47 -15.05 -45.38 -2.20
C LEU A 47 -16.05 -44.37 -1.59
N THR A 48 -16.17 -44.38 -0.27
CA THR A 48 -16.95 -43.42 0.54
C THR A 48 -16.19 -43.01 1.79
N ASP A 49 -16.56 -41.88 2.40
CA ASP A 49 -15.93 -41.39 3.63
C ASP A 49 -16.10 -42.40 4.79
N GLU A 50 -17.28 -43.01 4.90
CA GLU A 50 -17.54 -44.10 5.85
C GLU A 50 -16.57 -45.29 5.68
N THR A 51 -16.18 -45.63 4.45
CA THR A 51 -15.18 -46.70 4.22
C THR A 51 -13.75 -46.26 4.51
N ALA A 52 -13.40 -45.00 4.27
CA ALA A 52 -12.08 -44.46 4.63
C ALA A 52 -11.86 -44.46 6.15
N GLU A 53 -12.86 -44.03 6.93
CA GLU A 53 -12.79 -44.01 8.39
C GLU A 53 -12.88 -45.40 9.02
N ASN A 54 -13.84 -46.24 8.59
CA ASN A 54 -14.12 -47.51 9.27
C ASN A 54 -13.32 -48.72 8.73
N LYS A 55 -12.83 -48.67 7.48
CA LYS A 55 -12.13 -49.78 6.80
C LYS A 55 -11.03 -49.28 5.85
N PRO A 56 -9.94 -48.65 6.36
CA PRO A 56 -8.88 -48.09 5.54
C PRO A 56 -8.18 -49.13 4.64
N ASP A 57 -8.07 -50.39 5.08
CA ASP A 57 -7.50 -51.48 4.27
C ASP A 57 -8.37 -51.81 3.04
N LEU A 58 -9.71 -51.76 3.19
CA LEU A 58 -10.63 -51.87 2.07
C LEU A 58 -10.43 -50.67 1.13
N TYR A 59 -10.49 -49.44 1.65
CA TYR A 59 -10.34 -48.23 0.84
C TYR A 59 -9.04 -48.21 0.00
N ALA A 60 -7.90 -48.53 0.62
CA ALA A 60 -6.61 -48.60 -0.06
C ALA A 60 -6.57 -49.73 -1.12
N THR A 61 -7.16 -50.89 -0.83
CA THR A 61 -7.19 -52.00 -1.79
C THR A 61 -8.13 -51.70 -2.96
N THR A 62 -9.28 -51.07 -2.73
CA THR A 62 -10.16 -50.50 -3.77
C THR A 62 -9.39 -49.54 -4.68
N GLU A 63 -8.57 -48.63 -4.15
CA GLU A 63 -7.74 -47.72 -4.95
C GLU A 63 -6.74 -48.50 -5.83
N THR A 64 -6.05 -49.52 -5.30
CA THR A 64 -5.11 -50.32 -6.10
C THR A 64 -5.81 -51.11 -7.20
N ILE A 65 -6.97 -51.71 -6.88
CA ILE A 65 -7.81 -52.47 -7.79
C ILE A 65 -8.30 -51.58 -8.94
N LEU A 66 -8.83 -50.40 -8.62
CA LEU A 66 -9.34 -49.45 -9.61
C LEU A 66 -8.24 -48.98 -10.57
N ASN A 67 -7.02 -48.73 -10.06
CA ASN A 67 -5.86 -48.43 -10.88
C ASN A 67 -5.44 -49.61 -11.79
N ARG A 68 -5.57 -50.87 -11.34
CA ARG A 68 -5.30 -52.06 -12.18
C ARG A 68 -6.35 -52.26 -13.26
N VAL A 69 -7.63 -52.08 -12.95
CA VAL A 69 -8.73 -52.12 -13.93
C VAL A 69 -8.53 -51.02 -15.00
N ALA A 70 -8.17 -49.80 -14.59
CA ALA A 70 -7.82 -48.69 -15.48
C ALA A 70 -6.60 -48.97 -16.40
N GLN A 71 -5.69 -49.87 -16.01
CA GLN A 71 -4.57 -50.32 -16.87
C GLN A 71 -5.01 -51.33 -17.95
N LYS A 72 -6.04 -52.14 -17.68
CA LYS A 72 -6.46 -53.26 -18.55
C LYS A 72 -7.63 -52.92 -19.48
N CYS A 73 -8.61 -52.15 -18.99
CA CYS A 73 -9.86 -51.85 -19.69
C CYS A 73 -9.73 -50.80 -20.81
N SER A 74 -10.84 -50.57 -21.52
CA SER A 74 -11.02 -49.51 -22.52
C SER A 74 -11.07 -48.13 -21.83
N PRO A 75 -10.15 -47.18 -22.14
CA PRO A 75 -10.12 -45.86 -21.50
C PRO A 75 -11.44 -45.08 -21.48
N PRO A 76 -12.25 -44.98 -22.57
CA PRO A 76 -13.47 -44.17 -22.55
C PRO A 76 -14.58 -44.72 -21.63
N GLU A 77 -14.70 -46.04 -21.49
CA GLU A 77 -15.68 -46.67 -20.59
C GLU A 77 -15.33 -46.41 -19.13
N VAL A 78 -14.05 -46.62 -18.77
CA VAL A 78 -13.55 -46.35 -17.42
C VAL A 78 -13.69 -44.87 -17.07
N LEU A 79 -13.35 -43.95 -17.99
CA LEU A 79 -13.49 -42.51 -17.75
C LEU A 79 -14.94 -42.08 -17.53
N TYR A 80 -15.91 -42.69 -18.22
CA TYR A 80 -17.32 -42.35 -18.06
C TYR A 80 -17.82 -42.63 -16.63
N GLU A 81 -17.59 -43.86 -16.13
CA GLU A 81 -18.00 -44.24 -14.77
C GLU A 81 -17.25 -43.45 -13.68
N LEU A 82 -15.95 -43.21 -13.87
CA LEU A 82 -15.16 -42.40 -12.92
C LEU A 82 -15.60 -40.93 -12.90
N MET A 83 -16.00 -40.36 -14.03
CA MET A 83 -16.59 -39.02 -14.09
C MET A 83 -17.94 -38.94 -13.37
N GLU A 84 -18.79 -39.96 -13.52
CA GLU A 84 -20.09 -39.97 -12.84
C GLU A 84 -19.93 -40.12 -11.33
N LYS A 85 -19.02 -40.99 -10.86
CA LYS A 85 -18.64 -41.03 -9.43
C LYS A 85 -18.12 -39.67 -8.96
N MET A 86 -17.23 -39.01 -9.72
CA MET A 86 -16.70 -37.68 -9.37
C MET A 86 -17.79 -36.62 -9.24
N ARG A 87 -18.82 -36.63 -10.09
CA ARG A 87 -19.98 -35.72 -9.98
C ARG A 87 -20.76 -35.90 -8.69
N ILE A 88 -20.89 -37.14 -8.21
CA ILE A 88 -21.61 -37.45 -6.97
C ILE A 88 -20.77 -37.08 -5.73
N THR A 89 -19.44 -37.19 -5.80
CA THR A 89 -18.56 -36.96 -4.63
C THR A 89 -18.61 -35.54 -4.05
N THR A 90 -18.53 -35.47 -2.72
CA THR A 90 -18.46 -34.24 -1.90
C THR A 90 -17.13 -34.10 -1.16
N SER A 91 -16.44 -35.22 -0.91
CA SER A 91 -15.18 -35.33 -0.18
C SER A 91 -13.95 -35.22 -1.07
N ASP A 92 -12.90 -34.58 -0.55
CA ASP A 92 -11.64 -34.33 -1.25
C ASP A 92 -10.77 -35.60 -1.37
N GLU A 93 -10.91 -36.55 -0.42
CA GLU A 93 -10.16 -37.81 -0.42
C GLU A 93 -10.65 -38.74 -1.52
N VAL A 94 -11.97 -38.88 -1.67
CA VAL A 94 -12.60 -39.67 -2.73
C VAL A 94 -12.36 -39.02 -4.10
N PHE A 95 -12.41 -37.69 -4.18
CA PHE A 95 -12.00 -36.97 -5.38
C PHE A 95 -10.55 -37.30 -5.77
N THR A 96 -9.63 -37.27 -4.81
CA THR A 96 -8.20 -37.52 -5.05
C THR A 96 -7.90 -38.98 -5.44
N SER A 97 -8.60 -39.97 -4.87
CA SER A 97 -8.43 -41.39 -5.25
C SER A 97 -8.97 -41.68 -6.65
N VAL A 98 -10.15 -41.14 -7.00
CA VAL A 98 -10.71 -41.22 -8.36
C VAL A 98 -9.81 -40.53 -9.39
N LEU A 99 -9.22 -39.37 -9.05
CA LEU A 99 -8.31 -38.61 -9.90
C LEU A 99 -7.08 -39.42 -10.33
N LYS A 100 -6.53 -40.27 -9.45
CA LYS A 100 -5.42 -41.19 -9.77
C LYS A 100 -5.81 -42.23 -10.84
N ALA A 101 -6.98 -42.85 -10.70
CA ALA A 101 -7.47 -43.83 -11.68
C ALA A 101 -7.82 -43.18 -13.04
N ILE A 102 -8.32 -41.94 -13.02
CA ILE A 102 -8.50 -41.12 -14.22
C ILE A 102 -7.15 -40.86 -14.90
N GLN A 103 -6.08 -40.57 -14.16
CA GLN A 103 -4.74 -40.29 -14.71
C GLN A 103 -4.23 -41.44 -15.58
N VAL A 104 -4.33 -42.67 -15.07
CA VAL A 104 -3.94 -43.91 -15.77
C VAL A 104 -4.72 -44.07 -17.07
N SER A 105 -6.03 -43.79 -17.03
CA SER A 105 -6.91 -43.89 -18.19
C SER A 105 -6.64 -42.80 -19.25
N VAL A 106 -6.40 -41.56 -18.82
CA VAL A 106 -6.05 -40.43 -19.68
C VAL A 106 -4.72 -40.65 -20.40
N LEU A 107 -3.70 -41.18 -19.72
CA LEU A 107 -2.39 -41.48 -20.33
C LEU A 107 -2.45 -42.59 -21.39
N ARG A 108 -3.55 -43.36 -21.45
CA ARG A 108 -3.81 -44.39 -22.48
C ARG A 108 -4.78 -43.91 -23.57
N LEU A 109 -5.30 -42.68 -23.49
CA LEU A 109 -6.35 -42.17 -24.38
C LEU A 109 -5.76 -41.78 -25.77
N PRO A 110 -6.26 -42.33 -26.89
CA PRO A 110 -5.71 -42.03 -28.21
C PRO A 110 -5.97 -40.59 -28.64
N ALA A 111 -5.00 -39.97 -29.32
CA ALA A 111 -4.99 -38.55 -29.71
C ALA A 111 -6.27 -38.05 -30.40
N LYS A 112 -6.97 -38.93 -31.15
CA LYS A 112 -8.24 -38.61 -31.83
C LYS A 112 -9.43 -38.35 -30.88
N ARG A 113 -9.32 -38.64 -29.58
CA ARG A 113 -10.40 -38.46 -28.59
C ARG A 113 -10.20 -37.24 -27.67
N ALA A 114 -9.81 -36.10 -28.25
CA ALA A 114 -9.65 -34.84 -27.51
C ALA A 114 -10.90 -34.40 -26.72
N ARG A 115 -12.11 -34.61 -27.28
CA ARG A 115 -13.39 -34.32 -26.60
C ARG A 115 -13.60 -35.10 -25.29
N CYS A 116 -13.12 -36.35 -25.21
CA CYS A 116 -13.23 -37.12 -23.97
C CYS A 116 -12.37 -36.49 -22.86
N LEU A 117 -11.22 -35.92 -23.21
CA LEU A 117 -10.34 -35.24 -22.26
C LEU A 117 -10.94 -33.89 -21.82
N GLU A 118 -11.55 -33.15 -22.74
CA GLU A 118 -12.32 -31.93 -22.45
C GLU A 118 -13.45 -32.21 -21.44
N TRP A 119 -14.21 -33.29 -21.59
CA TRP A 119 -15.27 -33.66 -20.63
C TRP A 119 -14.74 -34.04 -19.25
N VAL A 120 -13.60 -34.74 -19.17
CA VAL A 120 -12.91 -35.04 -17.89
C VAL A 120 -12.51 -33.73 -17.21
N PHE A 121 -11.88 -32.81 -17.94
CA PHE A 121 -11.50 -31.50 -17.41
C PHE A 121 -12.70 -30.64 -17.00
N GLN A 122 -13.82 -30.71 -17.74
CA GLN A 122 -15.06 -30.04 -17.33
C GLN A 122 -15.58 -30.61 -16.01
N THR A 123 -15.65 -31.94 -15.86
CA THR A 123 -16.14 -32.58 -14.63
C THR A 123 -15.27 -32.23 -13.40
N ILE A 124 -13.96 -32.06 -13.60
CA ILE A 124 -13.06 -31.56 -12.56
C ILE A 124 -13.37 -30.10 -12.19
N ILE A 125 -13.67 -29.24 -13.16
CA ILE A 125 -14.10 -27.85 -12.89
C ILE A 125 -15.45 -27.82 -12.19
N ASP A 126 -16.43 -28.61 -12.64
CA ASP A 126 -17.75 -28.72 -12.03
C ASP A 126 -17.65 -29.13 -10.55
N TYR A 127 -16.71 -30.03 -10.22
CA TYR A 127 -16.39 -30.38 -8.83
C TYR A 127 -15.80 -29.19 -8.05
N LEU A 128 -14.80 -28.51 -8.61
CA LEU A 128 -14.22 -27.31 -7.97
C LEU A 128 -15.26 -26.20 -7.79
N ASP A 129 -16.22 -26.05 -8.70
CA ASP A 129 -17.30 -25.05 -8.68
C ASP A 129 -18.35 -25.30 -7.59
N LYS A 130 -18.39 -26.49 -6.99
CA LYS A 130 -19.10 -26.74 -5.73
C LYS A 130 -18.50 -25.97 -4.55
N ILE A 131 -17.21 -25.65 -4.59
CA ILE A 131 -16.53 -24.88 -3.54
C ILE A 131 -16.76 -23.40 -3.83
N ALA A 132 -17.70 -22.82 -3.09
CA ALA A 132 -18.01 -21.39 -3.14
C ALA A 132 -16.79 -20.57 -2.69
N LEU A 133 -16.55 -19.46 -3.38
CA LEU A 133 -15.56 -18.46 -2.96
C LEU A 133 -16.14 -17.58 -1.83
N PRO A 134 -15.32 -17.01 -0.94
CA PRO A 134 -15.83 -16.24 0.20
C PRO A 134 -16.56 -14.96 -0.20
N ASP A 135 -17.68 -14.67 0.45
CA ASP A 135 -18.43 -13.40 0.29
C ASP A 135 -17.59 -12.17 0.62
N VAL A 136 -16.52 -12.35 1.42
CA VAL A 136 -15.50 -11.35 1.75
C VAL A 136 -14.88 -10.75 0.48
N LEU A 137 -14.74 -11.52 -0.62
CA LEU A 137 -14.21 -11.04 -1.91
C LEU A 137 -15.13 -10.06 -2.65
N ASN A 138 -16.39 -9.92 -2.22
CA ASN A 138 -17.36 -8.98 -2.79
C ASN A 138 -17.44 -7.66 -1.99
N LYS A 139 -16.63 -7.51 -0.92
CA LYS A 139 -16.50 -6.28 -0.14
C LYS A 139 -15.21 -5.56 -0.53
N ASP A 140 -15.17 -4.25 -0.30
CA ASP A 140 -13.92 -3.51 -0.33
C ASP A 140 -13.07 -3.89 0.88
N MET A 141 -11.85 -4.36 0.60
CA MET A 141 -10.93 -4.96 1.58
C MET A 141 -9.76 -4.01 1.83
N ASP A 142 -9.33 -3.92 3.08
CA ASP A 142 -8.07 -3.26 3.43
C ASP A 142 -6.87 -4.15 3.13
N GLU A 143 -5.69 -3.55 2.94
CA GLU A 143 -4.45 -4.26 2.55
C GLU A 143 -4.06 -5.41 3.52
N ARG A 144 -4.44 -5.29 4.80
CA ARG A 144 -4.20 -6.34 5.81
C ARG A 144 -5.18 -7.50 5.72
N GLU A 145 -6.36 -7.25 5.18
CA GLU A 145 -7.40 -8.25 4.98
C GLU A 145 -7.13 -9.02 3.68
N GLU A 146 -6.59 -8.34 2.64
CA GLU A 146 -6.01 -8.98 1.45
C GLU A 146 -4.91 -10.00 1.82
N ASP A 147 -3.97 -9.61 2.68
CA ASP A 147 -2.86 -10.47 3.16
C ASP A 147 -3.36 -11.74 3.90
N LEU A 148 -4.57 -11.70 4.47
CA LEU A 148 -5.17 -12.82 5.24
C LEU A 148 -6.03 -13.76 4.38
N LEU A 149 -6.25 -13.47 3.09
CA LEU A 149 -7.07 -14.32 2.21
C LEU A 149 -6.52 -15.75 2.07
N GLU A 150 -5.22 -15.96 2.13
CA GLU A 150 -4.62 -17.31 2.12
C GLU A 150 -4.92 -18.14 3.38
N CYS A 151 -5.29 -17.46 4.47
CA CYS A 151 -5.67 -18.11 5.72
C CYS A 151 -7.16 -18.47 5.78
N GLU A 152 -7.98 -18.07 4.80
CA GLU A 152 -9.39 -18.44 4.70
C GLU A 152 -9.55 -19.93 4.32
N GLU A 153 -10.60 -20.59 4.81
CA GLU A 153 -10.76 -22.04 4.72
C GLU A 153 -11.06 -22.56 3.31
N SER A 154 -11.98 -21.92 2.58
CA SER A 154 -12.32 -22.31 1.21
C SER A 154 -11.16 -22.10 0.24
N ILE A 155 -10.42 -20.99 0.39
CA ILE A 155 -9.22 -20.66 -0.38
C ILE A 155 -8.10 -21.67 -0.09
N ARG A 156 -7.88 -22.02 1.18
CA ARG A 156 -6.87 -23.01 1.58
C ARG A 156 -7.20 -24.40 1.02
N ARG A 157 -8.47 -24.81 1.07
CA ARG A 157 -8.97 -26.06 0.47
C ARG A 157 -8.75 -26.07 -1.05
N LEU A 158 -9.11 -24.98 -1.73
CA LEU A 158 -8.87 -24.82 -3.17
C LEU A 158 -7.37 -24.87 -3.53
N LEU A 159 -6.50 -24.22 -2.74
CA LEU A 159 -5.05 -24.28 -2.95
C LEU A 159 -4.50 -25.71 -2.80
N GLN A 160 -4.97 -26.47 -1.79
CA GLN A 160 -4.60 -27.88 -1.61
C GLN A 160 -5.04 -28.73 -2.81
N LEU A 161 -6.28 -28.54 -3.29
CA LEU A 161 -6.79 -29.21 -4.49
C LEU A 161 -6.02 -28.80 -5.77
N TYR A 162 -5.53 -27.56 -5.86
CA TYR A 162 -4.69 -27.14 -6.99
C TYR A 162 -3.32 -27.84 -6.95
N ILE A 163 -2.75 -28.10 -5.78
CA ILE A 163 -1.51 -28.90 -5.63
C ILE A 163 -1.76 -30.34 -6.07
N THR A 164 -2.84 -31.00 -5.64
CA THR A 164 -3.15 -32.37 -6.07
C THR A 164 -3.46 -32.45 -7.56
N LEU A 165 -4.13 -31.44 -8.13
CA LEU A 165 -4.36 -31.32 -9.58
C LEU A 165 -3.04 -31.12 -10.36
N LEU A 166 -2.09 -30.32 -9.87
CA LEU A 166 -0.78 -30.16 -10.52
C LEU A 166 0.00 -31.49 -10.56
N LEU A 167 -0.02 -32.26 -9.47
CA LEU A 167 0.55 -33.62 -9.42
C LEU A 167 -0.16 -34.58 -10.39
N PHE A 168 -1.48 -34.45 -10.54
CA PHE A 168 -2.26 -35.19 -11.54
C PHE A 168 -1.87 -34.81 -12.98
N LEU A 169 -1.68 -33.52 -13.26
CA LEU A 169 -1.35 -33.01 -14.59
C LEU A 169 0.09 -33.27 -15.02
N GLU A 170 1.06 -33.30 -14.09
CA GLU A 170 2.49 -33.39 -14.43
C GLU A 170 2.86 -34.51 -15.44
N PRO A 171 2.45 -35.78 -15.27
CA PRO A 171 2.76 -36.82 -16.26
C PRO A 171 1.98 -36.65 -17.58
N ILE A 172 0.78 -36.08 -17.54
CA ILE A 172 -0.04 -35.79 -18.74
C ILE A 172 0.65 -34.69 -19.57
N VAL A 173 1.11 -33.62 -18.92
CA VAL A 173 1.91 -32.55 -19.53
C VAL A 173 3.20 -33.11 -20.13
N LYS A 174 3.94 -33.95 -19.40
CA LYS A 174 5.17 -34.60 -19.89
C LYS A 174 4.92 -35.55 -21.06
N HIS A 175 3.77 -36.23 -21.13
CA HIS A 175 3.40 -37.09 -22.25
C HIS A 175 3.06 -36.26 -23.50
N LEU A 176 2.16 -35.29 -23.37
CA LEU A 176 1.72 -34.42 -24.47
C LEU A 176 2.85 -33.50 -24.98
N GLY A 177 3.76 -33.04 -24.11
CA GLY A 177 4.92 -32.25 -24.49
C GLY A 177 5.96 -33.01 -25.32
N LYS A 178 6.09 -34.34 -25.12
CA LYS A 178 6.96 -35.21 -25.93
C LYS A 178 6.34 -35.57 -27.28
N SER A 179 5.01 -35.61 -27.36
CA SER A 179 4.27 -36.00 -28.56
C SER A 179 4.19 -34.86 -29.59
N THR A 180 5.32 -34.51 -30.20
CA THR A 180 5.34 -33.69 -31.43
C THR A 180 6.18 -34.37 -32.51
N ALA A 181 5.59 -35.42 -33.10
CA ALA A 181 5.94 -35.80 -34.46
C ALA A 181 5.58 -34.66 -35.44
N VAL A 182 6.32 -34.57 -36.54
CA VAL A 182 6.34 -33.47 -37.52
C VAL A 182 4.95 -32.97 -37.99
N SER A 183 4.45 -31.89 -37.39
CA SER A 183 3.55 -30.86 -37.96
C SER A 183 3.16 -29.87 -36.84
N SER A 184 3.00 -28.55 -37.04
CA SER A 184 3.31 -27.68 -38.18
C SER A 184 4.08 -26.44 -37.68
N THR A 185 4.57 -25.58 -38.56
CA THR A 185 5.20 -24.29 -38.18
C THR A 185 4.23 -23.28 -37.55
N PHE A 186 2.92 -23.57 -37.57
CA PHE A 186 1.86 -22.71 -37.05
C PHE A 186 1.10 -23.40 -35.91
N PHE A 187 0.61 -22.59 -34.97
CA PHE A 187 -0.22 -23.04 -33.87
C PHE A 187 -1.61 -23.41 -34.40
N ASP A 188 -1.95 -24.70 -34.38
CA ASP A 188 -3.31 -25.15 -34.68
C ASP A 188 -4.23 -24.81 -33.50
N SER A 189 -5.30 -24.07 -33.76
CA SER A 189 -6.31 -23.70 -32.76
C SER A 189 -7.47 -24.70 -32.66
N SER A 190 -7.45 -25.78 -33.44
CA SER A 190 -8.44 -26.86 -33.35
C SER A 190 -8.41 -27.57 -32.00
N LEU A 191 -9.50 -28.30 -31.68
CA LEU A 191 -9.62 -29.08 -30.46
C LEU A 191 -8.68 -30.31 -30.47
N THR A 192 -7.44 -30.11 -30.06
CA THR A 192 -6.45 -31.15 -29.79
C THR A 192 -6.40 -31.47 -28.29
N GLN A 193 -5.91 -32.66 -27.89
CA GLN A 193 -5.70 -33.00 -26.47
C GLN A 193 -4.82 -31.96 -25.75
N LYS A 194 -3.81 -31.44 -26.46
CA LYS A 194 -2.93 -30.39 -25.99
C LYS A 194 -3.68 -29.08 -25.73
N ASN A 195 -4.52 -28.65 -26.67
CA ASN A 195 -5.25 -27.39 -26.53
C ASN A 195 -6.36 -27.48 -25.47
N ALA A 196 -7.04 -28.63 -25.34
CA ALA A 196 -7.97 -28.88 -24.25
C ALA A 196 -7.32 -28.73 -22.87
N LEU A 197 -6.08 -29.23 -22.71
CA LEU A 197 -5.29 -29.04 -21.48
C LEU A 197 -4.87 -27.57 -21.26
N ILE A 198 -4.50 -26.84 -22.31
CA ILE A 198 -4.19 -25.40 -22.21
C ILE A 198 -5.43 -24.61 -21.76
N VAL A 199 -6.61 -24.89 -22.31
CA VAL A 199 -7.88 -24.28 -21.88
C VAL A 199 -8.20 -24.63 -20.42
N PHE A 200 -8.01 -25.88 -19.99
CA PHE A 200 -8.18 -26.28 -18.60
C PHE A 200 -7.24 -25.50 -17.65
N LEU A 201 -5.95 -25.40 -17.97
CA LEU A 201 -4.98 -24.60 -17.20
C LEU A 201 -5.40 -23.12 -17.12
N LEU A 202 -5.92 -22.54 -18.21
CA LEU A 202 -6.44 -21.16 -18.23
C LEU A 202 -7.66 -20.99 -17.33
N ARG A 203 -8.61 -21.94 -17.32
CA ARG A 203 -9.78 -21.90 -16.43
C ARG A 203 -9.38 -21.97 -14.95
N LEU A 204 -8.42 -22.84 -14.59
CA LEU A 204 -7.85 -22.90 -13.23
C LEU A 204 -7.18 -21.56 -12.85
N MET A 205 -6.35 -21.00 -13.75
CA MET A 205 -5.74 -19.68 -13.53
C MET A 205 -6.78 -18.56 -13.39
N GLY A 206 -7.92 -18.65 -14.08
CA GLY A 206 -8.98 -17.65 -13.97
C GLY A 206 -9.80 -17.72 -12.68
N LYS A 207 -9.95 -18.90 -12.07
CA LYS A 207 -10.86 -19.06 -10.94
C LYS A 207 -10.32 -18.54 -9.60
N LEU A 208 -9.04 -18.80 -9.29
CA LEU A 208 -8.48 -18.52 -7.95
C LEU A 208 -7.44 -17.40 -7.95
N PHE A 209 -6.54 -17.40 -8.94
CA PHE A 209 -5.42 -16.47 -8.98
C PHE A 209 -5.78 -14.98 -9.15
N PRO A 210 -6.94 -14.54 -9.70
CA PRO A 210 -7.30 -13.12 -9.68
C PRO A 210 -7.39 -12.53 -8.28
N PHE A 211 -7.65 -13.34 -7.25
CA PHE A 211 -7.89 -12.89 -5.88
C PHE A 211 -6.67 -13.01 -4.95
N LEU A 212 -5.73 -13.94 -5.21
CA LEU A 212 -4.60 -14.20 -4.31
C LEU A 212 -3.39 -13.28 -4.51
N HIS A 213 -2.56 -13.12 -3.49
CA HIS A 213 -1.31 -12.36 -3.58
C HIS A 213 -0.22 -13.19 -4.27
N LEU A 214 0.18 -12.81 -5.48
CA LEU A 214 1.10 -13.59 -6.33
C LEU A 214 2.41 -12.87 -6.66
N GLN A 215 2.79 -11.88 -5.84
CA GLN A 215 3.92 -11.01 -6.15
C GLN A 215 5.27 -11.66 -5.81
N ARG A 216 6.17 -11.71 -6.79
CA ARG A 216 7.52 -12.27 -6.69
C ARG A 216 8.59 -11.18 -6.71
N THR A 217 8.27 -10.05 -7.33
CA THR A 217 9.23 -8.98 -7.65
C THR A 217 9.21 -7.78 -6.70
N GLU A 218 8.29 -7.70 -5.73
CA GLU A 218 8.41 -6.72 -4.66
C GLU A 218 9.60 -7.08 -3.75
N GLN A 219 10.59 -6.17 -3.67
CA GLN A 219 11.46 -6.16 -2.51
C GLN A 219 10.57 -6.02 -1.26
N PRO A 220 10.75 -6.86 -0.22
CA PRO A 220 10.01 -6.68 1.02
C PRO A 220 10.19 -5.24 1.50
N ARG A 221 9.06 -4.60 1.84
CA ARG A 221 8.89 -3.16 2.04
C ARG A 221 10.18 -2.49 2.55
N LYS A 222 10.53 -1.32 1.99
CA LYS A 222 11.35 -0.31 2.70
C LYS A 222 10.57 0.33 3.87
N THR A 223 9.86 -0.48 4.65
CA THR A 223 9.66 -0.17 6.07
C THR A 223 11.05 -0.02 6.67
N LEU A 224 11.32 1.14 7.28
CA LEU A 224 12.46 1.26 8.18
C LEU A 224 12.37 0.11 9.20
N ARG A 225 13.46 -0.68 9.28
CA ARG A 225 13.76 -1.84 10.16
C ARG A 225 13.86 -3.19 9.44
N ARG A 226 15.13 -3.56 9.23
CA ARG A 226 15.71 -4.89 8.98
C ARG A 226 15.06 -5.74 7.87
N PRO A 227 15.81 -6.12 6.81
CA PRO A 227 15.43 -7.33 6.08
C PRO A 227 15.54 -8.51 7.03
N ALA A 228 14.45 -9.25 7.22
CA ALA A 228 14.52 -10.53 7.90
C ALA A 228 15.41 -11.46 7.04
N LYS A 229 16.53 -11.94 7.59
CA LYS A 229 17.35 -13.01 6.99
C LYS A 229 16.70 -14.39 7.19
N LEU A 230 15.40 -14.49 6.92
CA LEU A 230 14.82 -15.72 6.41
C LEU A 230 14.53 -15.47 4.93
N PRO A 231 14.78 -16.43 4.02
CA PRO A 231 14.18 -16.35 2.71
C PRO A 231 12.67 -16.22 2.94
N ALA A 232 12.01 -15.26 2.28
CA ALA A 232 10.55 -15.20 2.31
C ALA A 232 10.06 -16.56 1.84
N GLY A 233 9.46 -17.33 2.76
CA GLY A 233 8.95 -18.65 2.45
C GLY A 233 7.91 -18.45 1.36
N LYS A 234 8.17 -18.96 0.14
CA LYS A 234 7.26 -18.76 -0.98
C LYS A 234 5.87 -19.16 -0.53
N SER A 235 4.90 -18.24 -0.58
CA SER A 235 3.52 -18.56 -0.24
C SER A 235 3.04 -19.73 -1.10
N TYR A 236 2.11 -20.53 -0.59
CA TYR A 236 1.58 -21.67 -1.33
C TYR A 236 0.96 -21.21 -2.67
N SER A 237 0.33 -20.04 -2.68
CA SER A 237 -0.20 -19.39 -3.88
C SER A 237 0.87 -19.12 -4.94
N ILE A 238 2.03 -18.55 -4.57
CA ILE A 238 3.16 -18.30 -5.48
C ILE A 238 3.76 -19.60 -6.01
N GLN A 239 3.92 -20.63 -5.16
CA GLN A 239 4.43 -21.93 -5.60
C GLN A 239 3.51 -22.59 -6.64
N VAL A 240 2.20 -22.64 -6.36
CA VAL A 240 1.18 -23.19 -7.25
C VAL A 240 1.12 -22.40 -8.56
N ALA A 241 1.26 -21.07 -8.53
CA ALA A 241 1.33 -20.25 -9.74
C ALA A 241 2.61 -20.51 -10.58
N GLU A 242 3.77 -20.62 -9.94
CA GLU A 242 5.03 -20.96 -10.63
C GLU A 242 4.95 -22.33 -11.33
N ASP A 243 4.41 -23.35 -10.68
CA ASP A 243 4.31 -24.71 -11.22
C ASP A 243 3.22 -24.84 -12.28
N MET A 244 2.13 -24.07 -12.17
CA MET A 244 1.10 -23.92 -13.22
C MET A 244 1.69 -23.28 -14.49
N ILE A 245 2.47 -22.20 -14.34
CA ILE A 245 3.15 -21.54 -15.47
C ILE A 245 4.25 -22.43 -16.07
N ARG A 246 4.99 -23.20 -15.25
CA ARG A 246 5.95 -24.20 -15.76
C ARG A 246 5.25 -25.28 -16.60
N SER A 247 4.08 -25.73 -16.15
CA SER A 247 3.26 -26.71 -16.88
C SER A 247 2.72 -26.13 -18.19
N PHE A 248 2.23 -24.90 -18.17
CA PHE A 248 1.76 -24.17 -19.35
C PHE A 248 2.88 -23.97 -20.39
N THR A 249 4.06 -23.52 -19.96
CA THR A 249 5.20 -23.21 -20.85
C THR A 249 5.87 -24.47 -21.42
N MET A 250 5.76 -25.63 -20.78
CA MET A 250 6.11 -26.91 -21.40
C MET A 250 5.18 -27.31 -22.56
N LEU A 251 3.91 -26.88 -22.54
CA LEU A 251 2.96 -27.10 -23.64
C LEU A 251 3.13 -26.04 -24.73
N VAL A 252 3.13 -24.77 -24.35
CA VAL A 252 3.14 -23.62 -25.28
C VAL A 252 4.55 -23.08 -25.44
N LYS A 253 5.19 -23.41 -26.57
CA LYS A 253 6.56 -22.96 -26.91
C LYS A 253 6.68 -21.43 -27.02
N ASP A 254 5.62 -20.77 -27.49
CA ASP A 254 5.53 -19.31 -27.60
C ASP A 254 4.21 -18.81 -26.98
N PRO A 255 4.22 -18.37 -25.72
CA PRO A 255 3.06 -17.80 -25.05
C PRO A 255 2.57 -16.47 -25.63
N LEU A 256 3.40 -15.71 -26.35
CA LEU A 256 3.03 -14.39 -26.88
C LEU A 256 2.12 -14.48 -28.10
N PHE A 257 2.12 -15.62 -28.81
CA PHE A 257 1.17 -15.89 -29.89
C PHE A 257 -0.30 -15.76 -29.41
N LEU A 258 -0.58 -16.23 -28.19
CA LEU A 258 -1.91 -16.21 -27.60
C LEU A 258 -2.39 -14.80 -27.22
N LEU A 259 -1.52 -13.78 -27.24
CA LEU A 259 -1.84 -12.40 -26.87
C LEU A 259 -2.87 -11.78 -27.84
N SER A 260 -2.91 -12.27 -29.08
CA SER A 260 -3.90 -11.92 -30.10
C SER A 260 -5.35 -12.26 -29.72
N TYR A 261 -5.56 -13.20 -28.79
CA TYR A 261 -6.90 -13.64 -28.40
C TYR A 261 -7.66 -12.60 -27.58
N GLY A 262 -6.97 -11.67 -26.90
CA GLY A 262 -7.59 -10.52 -26.25
C GLY A 262 -8.33 -9.62 -27.26
N GLN A 263 -7.75 -9.42 -28.45
CA GLN A 263 -8.43 -8.72 -29.55
C GLN A 263 -9.56 -9.55 -30.14
N LYS A 264 -9.31 -10.80 -30.52
CA LYS A 264 -10.32 -11.67 -31.16
C LYS A 264 -11.59 -11.79 -30.31
N ARG A 265 -11.44 -12.00 -29.00
CA ARG A 265 -12.57 -12.10 -28.04
C ARG A 265 -13.31 -10.77 -27.88
N SER A 266 -12.59 -9.65 -27.79
CA SER A 266 -13.19 -8.30 -27.73
C SER A 266 -14.01 -7.97 -28.98
N THR A 267 -13.54 -8.35 -30.17
CA THR A 267 -14.30 -8.16 -31.43
C THR A 267 -15.56 -9.05 -31.51
N ILE A 268 -15.53 -10.25 -30.92
CA ILE A 268 -16.71 -11.14 -30.85
C ILE A 268 -17.78 -10.56 -29.90
N GLN A 269 -17.38 -9.98 -28.76
CA GLN A 269 -18.31 -9.33 -27.83
C GLN A 269 -19.07 -8.12 -28.41
N CYS A 270 -18.54 -7.48 -29.45
CA CYS A 270 -19.23 -6.42 -30.19
C CYS A 270 -20.24 -6.96 -31.23
N LYS A 271 -20.29 -8.28 -31.43
CA LYS A 271 -21.34 -9.04 -32.11
C LYS A 271 -22.73 -8.83 -31.49
N PRO A 272 -23.75 -8.19 -32.11
CA PRO A 272 -25.12 -8.34 -31.63
C PRO A 272 -25.53 -9.82 -31.64
N LYS A 273 -26.29 -10.27 -30.63
CA LYS A 273 -26.82 -11.65 -30.52
C LYS A 273 -27.97 -11.90 -31.51
N GLU A 274 -27.70 -11.75 -32.80
CA GLU A 274 -28.61 -12.17 -33.87
C GLU A 274 -27.91 -13.28 -34.67
N THR A 275 -28.61 -14.42 -34.82
CA THR A 275 -28.20 -15.72 -35.42
C THR A 275 -27.39 -16.71 -34.57
N ASP A 276 -28.08 -17.35 -33.60
CA ASP A 276 -27.67 -18.57 -32.87
C ASP A 276 -27.31 -19.81 -33.75
N SER A 277 -27.42 -19.70 -35.09
CA SER A 277 -27.08 -20.78 -36.03
C SER A 277 -25.59 -20.85 -36.38
N ASP A 278 -24.90 -19.71 -36.41
CA ASP A 278 -23.62 -19.59 -37.14
C ASP A 278 -22.39 -19.56 -36.23
N GLU A 279 -22.55 -19.32 -34.93
CA GLU A 279 -21.42 -19.27 -33.96
C GLU A 279 -20.70 -20.61 -33.80
N LYS A 280 -21.34 -21.74 -34.17
CA LYS A 280 -20.73 -23.08 -34.16
C LYS A 280 -19.70 -23.31 -35.27
N SER A 281 -19.45 -22.33 -36.15
CA SER A 281 -18.55 -22.44 -37.30
C SER A 281 -17.06 -22.25 -36.98
N ASN A 282 -16.72 -21.56 -35.88
CA ASN A 282 -15.32 -21.41 -35.45
C ASN A 282 -14.89 -22.60 -34.59
N ASN A 283 -14.14 -23.53 -35.18
CA ASN A 283 -13.52 -24.68 -34.49
C ASN A 283 -12.36 -24.31 -33.52
N ASP A 284 -12.25 -23.03 -33.12
CA ASP A 284 -11.16 -22.54 -32.26
C ASP A 284 -11.54 -22.68 -30.78
N CYS A 285 -10.90 -23.63 -30.09
CA CYS A 285 -11.21 -23.92 -28.69
C CYS A 285 -10.83 -22.80 -27.71
N PHE A 286 -10.06 -21.80 -28.14
CA PHE A 286 -9.70 -20.63 -27.33
C PHE A 286 -10.69 -19.47 -27.46
N LEU A 287 -11.76 -19.59 -28.28
CA LEU A 287 -12.78 -18.55 -28.43
C LEU A 287 -14.08 -18.82 -27.65
N TYR A 288 -14.28 -20.00 -27.08
CA TYR A 288 -15.46 -20.31 -26.24
C TYR A 288 -15.60 -19.33 -25.07
N HIS A 289 -16.84 -18.89 -24.84
CA HIS A 289 -17.13 -17.68 -24.08
C HIS A 289 -17.46 -17.96 -22.61
N GLU A 290 -16.43 -18.31 -21.84
CA GLU A 290 -16.52 -18.52 -20.40
C GLU A 290 -15.69 -17.49 -19.62
N THR A 291 -16.27 -16.94 -18.56
CA THR A 291 -15.73 -15.87 -17.72
C THR A 291 -14.32 -16.16 -17.19
N TYR A 292 -14.12 -17.36 -16.62
CA TYR A 292 -12.81 -17.76 -16.10
C TYR A 292 -11.74 -17.89 -17.18
N THR A 293 -12.09 -18.18 -18.45
CA THR A 293 -11.08 -18.21 -19.51
C THR A 293 -10.54 -16.81 -19.84
N THR A 294 -11.38 -15.77 -19.80
CA THR A 294 -10.95 -14.38 -20.00
C THR A 294 -10.06 -13.88 -18.87
N GLU A 295 -10.45 -14.14 -17.62
CA GLU A 295 -9.65 -13.78 -16.44
C GLU A 295 -8.34 -14.58 -16.40
N GLY A 296 -8.39 -15.86 -16.75
CA GLY A 296 -7.23 -16.75 -16.85
C GLY A 296 -6.18 -16.28 -17.85
N PHE A 297 -6.59 -15.79 -19.03
CA PHE A 297 -5.65 -15.15 -19.96
C PHE A 297 -5.05 -13.87 -19.38
N ALA A 298 -5.83 -13.04 -18.68
CA ALA A 298 -5.31 -11.80 -18.11
C ALA A 298 -4.34 -12.04 -16.95
N VAL A 299 -4.63 -13.02 -16.08
CA VAL A 299 -3.72 -13.51 -15.04
C VAL A 299 -2.47 -14.15 -15.64
N LEU A 300 -2.58 -14.92 -16.73
CA LEU A 300 -1.43 -15.48 -17.43
C LEU A 300 -0.46 -14.37 -17.86
N TYR A 301 -0.95 -13.29 -18.48
CA TYR A 301 -0.08 -12.18 -18.90
C TYR A 301 0.43 -11.32 -17.74
N TYR A 302 -0.33 -11.18 -16.65
CA TYR A 302 0.18 -10.65 -15.38
C TYR A 302 1.39 -11.48 -14.88
N LEU A 303 1.24 -12.80 -14.76
CA LEU A 303 2.33 -13.68 -14.29
C LEU A 303 3.54 -13.65 -15.22
N LEU A 304 3.33 -13.75 -16.54
CA LEU A 304 4.42 -13.76 -17.52
C LEU A 304 5.16 -12.41 -17.64
N LEU A 305 4.44 -11.28 -17.65
CA LEU A 305 5.01 -9.96 -17.97
C LEU A 305 5.33 -9.09 -16.75
N SER A 306 4.59 -9.20 -15.63
CA SER A 306 4.86 -8.38 -14.44
C SER A 306 5.58 -9.10 -13.31
N GLU A 307 5.57 -10.44 -13.27
CA GLU A 307 6.33 -11.25 -12.29
C GLU A 307 7.50 -12.02 -12.93
N ASP A 308 7.91 -11.57 -14.12
CA ASP A 308 9.07 -12.03 -14.91
C ASP A 308 9.15 -13.56 -15.09
N LEU A 309 8.01 -14.22 -15.29
CA LEU A 309 7.92 -15.66 -15.57
C LEU A 309 8.01 -16.02 -17.06
N LEU A 310 8.28 -15.05 -17.95
CA LEU A 310 8.44 -15.30 -19.38
C LEU A 310 9.68 -16.20 -19.66
N PRO A 311 9.53 -17.34 -20.35
CA PRO A 311 10.67 -18.21 -20.67
C PRO A 311 11.69 -17.53 -21.59
N ALA A 312 12.98 -17.80 -21.37
CA ALA A 312 14.06 -17.35 -22.26
C ALA A 312 13.99 -17.93 -23.68
N THR A 313 13.12 -18.91 -23.93
CA THR A 313 12.88 -19.55 -25.23
C THR A 313 11.89 -18.79 -26.13
N VAL A 314 11.28 -17.71 -25.65
CA VAL A 314 10.24 -16.98 -26.38
C VAL A 314 10.84 -16.17 -27.55
N PRO A 315 10.23 -16.20 -28.76
CA PRO A 315 10.73 -15.44 -29.91
C PRO A 315 10.70 -13.93 -29.68
N GLN A 316 11.83 -13.24 -29.90
CA GLN A 316 11.93 -11.77 -29.84
C GLN A 316 11.41 -11.07 -31.13
N ILE A 317 10.55 -11.74 -31.90
CA ILE A 317 10.04 -11.25 -33.20
C ILE A 317 8.93 -10.20 -33.01
N TYR A 318 8.23 -10.24 -31.87
CA TYR A 318 7.13 -9.34 -31.56
C TYR A 318 7.61 -7.92 -31.27
N GLU A 319 7.02 -6.93 -31.95
CA GLU A 319 7.26 -5.53 -31.65
C GLU A 319 6.74 -5.17 -30.25
N ARG A 320 7.50 -4.37 -29.50
CA ARG A 320 7.12 -3.95 -28.14
C ARG A 320 5.79 -3.18 -28.10
N ARG A 321 5.45 -2.44 -29.18
CA ARG A 321 4.15 -1.78 -29.36
C ARG A 321 2.99 -2.77 -29.40
N TYR A 322 3.12 -3.84 -30.19
CA TYR A 322 2.10 -4.89 -30.28
C TYR A 322 1.88 -5.59 -28.92
N ILE A 323 2.96 -5.89 -28.19
CA ILE A 323 2.86 -6.47 -26.83
C ILE A 323 2.13 -5.50 -25.89
N PHE A 324 2.45 -4.21 -25.96
CA PHE A 324 1.82 -3.15 -25.18
C PHE A 324 0.31 -3.03 -25.44
N GLU A 325 -0.10 -2.79 -26.68
CA GLU A 325 -1.51 -2.60 -27.05
C GLU A 325 -2.39 -3.82 -26.75
N MET A 326 -1.91 -5.03 -27.05
CA MET A 326 -2.65 -6.24 -26.75
C MET A 326 -2.64 -6.56 -25.25
N GLY A 327 -1.55 -6.24 -24.54
CA GLY A 327 -1.46 -6.30 -23.09
C GLY A 327 -2.47 -5.38 -22.38
N LEU A 328 -2.68 -4.16 -22.88
CA LEU A 328 -3.65 -3.22 -22.33
C LEU A 328 -5.09 -3.76 -22.36
N ARG A 329 -5.45 -4.62 -23.33
CA ARG A 329 -6.75 -5.30 -23.36
C ARG A 329 -6.96 -6.20 -22.13
N TYR A 330 -5.91 -6.90 -21.70
CA TYR A 330 -5.95 -7.75 -20.50
C TYR A 330 -5.97 -6.92 -19.21
N VAL A 331 -5.31 -5.75 -19.19
CA VAL A 331 -5.49 -4.79 -18.09
C VAL A 331 -6.95 -4.34 -18.01
N VAL A 332 -7.55 -3.95 -19.13
CA VAL A 332 -8.97 -3.53 -19.17
C VAL A 332 -9.91 -4.63 -18.66
N ILE A 333 -9.63 -5.90 -18.93
CA ILE A 333 -10.39 -7.04 -18.38
C ILE A 333 -10.27 -7.07 -16.84
N LEU A 334 -9.05 -7.04 -16.29
CA LEU A 334 -8.83 -7.07 -14.82
C LEU A 334 -9.42 -5.85 -14.09
N LEU A 335 -9.44 -4.68 -14.73
CA LEU A 335 -9.98 -3.44 -14.16
C LEU A 335 -11.48 -3.23 -14.43
N SER A 336 -12.12 -4.09 -15.24
CA SER A 336 -13.55 -4.02 -15.51
C SER A 336 -14.40 -4.92 -14.62
N GLY A 337 -13.78 -5.78 -13.81
CA GLY A 337 -14.47 -6.63 -12.84
C GLY A 337 -15.12 -5.83 -11.69
N GLU A 338 -16.07 -6.46 -11.02
CA GLU A 338 -16.78 -5.88 -9.87
C GLU A 338 -15.94 -5.94 -8.57
N ARG A 339 -15.01 -6.90 -8.48
CA ARG A 339 -14.20 -7.15 -7.27
C ARG A 339 -12.92 -6.33 -7.26
N THR A 340 -12.80 -5.42 -6.29
CA THR A 340 -11.69 -4.45 -6.19
C THR A 340 -10.32 -5.09 -5.91
N VAL A 341 -10.28 -6.25 -5.26
CA VAL A 341 -9.05 -7.07 -5.02
C VAL A 341 -8.29 -7.41 -6.33
N VAL A 342 -9.00 -7.51 -7.46
CA VAL A 342 -8.39 -7.81 -8.77
C VAL A 342 -7.63 -6.61 -9.35
N TYR A 343 -8.02 -5.38 -8.99
CA TYR A 343 -7.53 -4.17 -9.64
C TYR A 343 -6.02 -3.98 -9.52
N PHE A 344 -5.44 -4.36 -8.39
CA PHE A 344 -4.00 -4.23 -8.17
C PHE A 344 -3.17 -5.05 -9.18
N LYS A 345 -3.67 -6.23 -9.63
CA LYS A 345 -3.02 -7.02 -10.69
C LYS A 345 -3.10 -6.31 -12.05
N GLY A 346 -4.23 -5.69 -12.36
CA GLY A 346 -4.38 -4.87 -13.56
C GLY A 346 -3.40 -3.69 -13.58
N ILE A 347 -3.26 -2.98 -12.45
CA ILE A 347 -2.30 -1.87 -12.28
C ILE A 347 -0.85 -2.35 -12.43
N ARG A 348 -0.49 -3.50 -11.84
CA ARG A 348 0.86 -4.10 -11.99
C ARG A 348 1.16 -4.57 -13.41
N LEU A 349 0.20 -5.17 -14.10
CA LEU A 349 0.34 -5.52 -15.52
C LEU A 349 0.53 -4.26 -16.38
N ALA A 350 -0.27 -3.21 -16.16
CA ALA A 350 -0.08 -1.91 -16.82
C ALA A 350 1.33 -1.34 -16.57
N GLN A 351 1.83 -1.43 -15.34
CA GLN A 351 3.18 -0.97 -15.00
C GLN A 351 4.27 -1.71 -15.79
N ALA A 352 4.15 -3.04 -15.93
CA ALA A 352 5.10 -3.84 -16.71
C ALA A 352 5.05 -3.49 -18.20
N LEU A 353 3.85 -3.34 -18.76
CA LEU A 353 3.64 -2.94 -20.15
C LEU A 353 4.21 -1.55 -20.45
N VAL A 354 4.00 -0.58 -19.56
CA VAL A 354 4.58 0.77 -19.68
C VAL A 354 6.11 0.75 -19.56
N ARG A 355 6.67 -0.07 -18.67
CA ARG A 355 8.13 -0.29 -18.58
C ARG A 355 8.71 -0.89 -19.86
N LEU A 356 8.00 -1.82 -20.53
CA LEU A 356 8.44 -2.44 -21.79
C LEU A 356 8.62 -1.42 -22.92
N VAL A 357 7.78 -0.37 -22.94
CA VAL A 357 7.79 0.70 -23.94
C VAL A 357 8.66 1.89 -23.50
N LYS A 358 9.13 1.95 -22.24
CA LYS A 358 9.93 3.06 -21.71
C LYS A 358 11.20 3.29 -22.55
N GLY A 359 11.25 4.41 -23.27
CA GLY A 359 12.33 4.77 -24.20
C GLY A 359 11.96 4.69 -25.68
N LEU A 360 10.80 4.11 -26.03
CA LEU A 360 10.13 4.34 -27.31
C LEU A 360 9.22 5.57 -27.18
N GLN A 361 9.17 6.41 -28.22
CA GLN A 361 8.14 7.43 -28.35
C GLN A 361 6.98 6.83 -29.16
N LEU A 362 5.81 6.74 -28.54
CA LEU A 362 4.54 6.47 -29.23
C LEU A 362 4.01 7.76 -29.84
N SER A 363 3.36 7.65 -30.99
CA SER A 363 2.81 8.78 -31.71
C SER A 363 1.35 9.03 -31.37
N ALA A 364 0.86 10.25 -31.60
CA ALA A 364 -0.57 10.54 -31.45
C ALA A 364 -1.50 9.66 -32.31
N ARG A 365 -1.02 9.08 -33.42
CA ARG A 365 -1.80 8.14 -34.26
C ARG A 365 -2.07 6.82 -33.56
N ASP A 366 -1.18 6.38 -32.68
CA ASP A 366 -1.35 5.12 -31.95
C ASP A 366 -2.56 5.22 -30.98
N LEU A 367 -2.92 6.44 -30.55
CA LEU A 367 -4.12 6.71 -29.76
C LEU A 367 -5.45 6.62 -30.54
N GLU A 368 -5.44 6.52 -31.88
CA GLU A 368 -6.65 6.30 -32.67
C GLU A 368 -7.28 4.93 -32.38
N ALA A 369 -6.49 3.98 -31.85
CA ALA A 369 -7.00 2.69 -31.40
C ALA A 369 -7.86 2.84 -30.13
N GLN A 370 -9.13 2.43 -30.22
CA GLN A 370 -10.15 2.48 -29.15
C GLN A 370 -9.71 1.83 -27.81
N ILE A 371 -8.65 1.01 -27.80
CA ILE A 371 -8.08 0.47 -26.57
C ILE A 371 -7.54 1.58 -25.65
N HIS A 372 -7.01 2.68 -26.18
CA HIS A 372 -6.42 3.73 -25.34
C HIS A 372 -7.47 4.56 -24.60
N THR A 373 -8.61 4.86 -25.22
CA THR A 373 -9.73 5.55 -24.54
C THR A 373 -10.38 4.63 -23.51
N THR A 374 -10.69 3.39 -23.88
CA THR A 374 -11.28 2.40 -22.94
C THR A 374 -10.35 2.05 -21.79
N PHE A 375 -9.03 2.00 -22.02
CA PHE A 375 -8.02 1.88 -20.96
C PHE A 375 -8.06 3.08 -20.02
N CYS A 376 -7.97 4.32 -20.51
CA CYS A 376 -8.00 5.50 -19.63
C CYS A 376 -9.29 5.56 -18.81
N GLU A 377 -10.45 5.30 -19.44
CA GLU A 377 -11.74 5.25 -18.76
C GLU A 377 -11.81 4.21 -17.63
N ARG A 378 -11.39 2.97 -17.92
CA ARG A 378 -11.47 1.86 -16.95
C ARG A 378 -10.40 1.96 -15.88
N PHE A 379 -9.20 2.44 -16.23
CA PHE A 379 -8.09 2.58 -15.30
C PHE A 379 -8.37 3.63 -14.23
N VAL A 380 -8.85 4.83 -14.63
CA VAL A 380 -9.19 5.88 -13.66
C VAL A 380 -10.38 5.48 -12.79
N ARG A 381 -11.45 4.91 -13.36
CA ARG A 381 -12.60 4.40 -12.58
C ARG A 381 -12.20 3.31 -11.58
N ALA A 382 -11.22 2.47 -11.91
CA ALA A 382 -10.68 1.47 -10.98
C ALA A 382 -9.91 2.12 -9.82
N LEU A 383 -9.18 3.23 -10.08
CA LEU A 383 -8.51 4.00 -9.01
C LEU A 383 -9.50 4.73 -8.10
N GLU A 384 -10.54 5.36 -8.67
CA GLU A 384 -11.63 6.01 -7.93
C GLU A 384 -12.33 5.02 -6.99
N ARG A 385 -12.59 3.79 -7.45
CA ARG A 385 -13.22 2.72 -6.67
C ARG A 385 -12.30 2.03 -5.67
N SER A 386 -10.98 2.08 -5.86
CA SER A 386 -10.06 1.33 -5.00
C SER A 386 -9.89 1.97 -3.62
N ALA A 387 -10.34 1.27 -2.58
CA ALA A 387 -10.10 1.67 -1.19
C ALA A 387 -8.60 1.71 -0.84
N SER A 388 -7.86 0.67 -1.24
CA SER A 388 -6.41 0.52 -1.00
C SER A 388 -5.61 1.76 -1.42
N VAL A 389 -4.82 2.27 -0.47
CA VAL A 389 -3.92 3.42 -0.69
C VAL A 389 -2.76 3.01 -1.61
N ARG A 390 -2.17 1.82 -1.40
CA ARG A 390 -1.11 1.25 -2.27
C ARG A 390 -1.55 1.18 -3.74
N SER A 391 -2.77 0.72 -3.99
CA SER A 391 -3.33 0.65 -5.35
C SER A 391 -3.41 2.03 -6.01
N ARG A 392 -3.88 3.05 -5.28
CA ARG A 392 -3.98 4.43 -5.78
C ARG A 392 -2.60 5.07 -6.00
N GLU A 393 -1.67 4.95 -5.05
CA GLU A 393 -0.31 5.48 -5.19
C GLU A 393 0.42 4.88 -6.40
N VAL A 394 0.46 3.55 -6.51
CA VAL A 394 1.11 2.88 -7.65
C VAL A 394 0.37 3.22 -8.94
N GLY A 395 -0.96 3.19 -8.96
CA GLY A 395 -1.77 3.51 -10.13
C GLY A 395 -1.52 4.91 -10.68
N ILE A 396 -1.42 5.93 -9.83
CA ILE A 396 -1.11 7.30 -10.25
C ILE A 396 0.29 7.37 -10.88
N THR A 397 1.29 6.68 -10.33
CA THR A 397 2.63 6.63 -10.96
C THR A 397 2.60 5.94 -12.32
N VAL A 398 1.81 4.88 -12.49
CA VAL A 398 1.64 4.14 -13.76
C VAL A 398 0.92 4.98 -14.80
N LEU A 399 -0.14 5.70 -14.42
CA LEU A 399 -0.85 6.62 -15.31
C LEU A 399 0.06 7.79 -15.74
N THR A 400 0.92 8.27 -14.84
CA THR A 400 1.90 9.31 -15.14
C THR A 400 2.94 8.79 -16.13
N ASP A 401 3.57 7.64 -15.85
CA ASP A 401 4.55 7.01 -16.75
C ASP A 401 3.91 6.70 -18.13
N TYR A 402 2.65 6.24 -18.17
CA TYR A 402 1.87 6.00 -19.40
C TYR A 402 1.70 7.27 -20.24
N ILE A 403 1.31 8.40 -19.64
CA ILE A 403 1.20 9.68 -20.38
C ILE A 403 2.56 10.06 -20.98
N HIS A 404 3.65 9.83 -20.25
CA HIS A 404 5.00 10.20 -20.71
C HIS A 404 5.56 9.31 -21.85
N THR A 405 4.97 8.14 -22.16
CA THR A 405 5.43 7.30 -23.30
C THR A 405 5.04 7.87 -24.67
N PHE A 406 4.01 8.72 -24.73
CA PHE A 406 3.57 9.37 -25.97
C PHE A 406 4.37 10.64 -26.27
N ASP A 407 4.32 11.07 -27.52
CA ASP A 407 4.73 12.38 -28.00
C ASP A 407 3.88 13.51 -27.38
N ASP A 408 4.29 14.76 -27.57
CA ASP A 408 3.64 15.91 -26.92
C ASP A 408 2.20 16.16 -27.42
N GLU A 409 1.88 15.70 -28.63
CA GLU A 409 0.52 15.69 -29.18
C GLU A 409 -0.35 14.64 -28.46
N GLY A 410 0.13 13.40 -28.33
CA GLY A 410 -0.56 12.33 -27.61
C GLY A 410 -0.73 12.66 -26.13
N ARG A 411 0.28 13.25 -25.48
CA ARG A 411 0.19 13.78 -24.11
C ARG A 411 -0.94 14.79 -23.97
N TYR A 412 -1.02 15.76 -24.87
CA TYR A 412 -2.09 16.76 -24.90
C TYR A 412 -3.47 16.10 -25.10
N MET A 413 -3.58 15.15 -26.04
CA MET A 413 -4.83 14.44 -26.33
C MET A 413 -5.32 13.62 -25.13
N ILE A 414 -4.45 12.86 -24.45
CA ILE A 414 -4.80 12.09 -23.25
C ILE A 414 -5.26 13.04 -22.12
N VAL A 415 -4.49 14.09 -21.83
CA VAL A 415 -4.83 15.06 -20.77
C VAL A 415 -6.14 15.80 -21.09
N SER A 416 -6.36 16.18 -22.36
CA SER A 416 -7.61 16.79 -22.81
C SER A 416 -8.80 15.85 -22.65
N HIS A 417 -8.63 14.56 -22.96
CA HIS A 417 -9.65 13.54 -22.73
C HIS A 417 -9.94 13.37 -21.23
N LEU A 418 -8.92 13.28 -20.36
CA LEU A 418 -9.12 13.19 -18.90
C LEU A 418 -9.93 14.38 -18.36
N LEU A 419 -9.62 15.62 -18.80
CA LEU A 419 -10.34 16.82 -18.36
C LEU A 419 -11.75 16.98 -18.93
N LYS A 420 -12.11 16.26 -20.00
CA LYS A 420 -13.43 16.28 -20.63
C LYS A 420 -14.34 15.15 -20.15
N THR A 421 -13.77 13.96 -19.94
CA THR A 421 -14.52 12.74 -19.61
C THR A 421 -14.83 12.61 -18.13
N PHE A 422 -13.94 13.11 -17.26
CA PHE A 422 -14.06 12.96 -15.81
C PHE A 422 -14.53 14.25 -15.14
N GLU A 423 -15.57 14.12 -14.33
CA GLU A 423 -16.11 15.21 -13.52
C GLU A 423 -15.48 15.29 -12.13
N ASP A 424 -14.86 14.20 -11.65
CA ASP A 424 -14.25 14.11 -10.32
C ASP A 424 -13.13 15.15 -10.11
N ASP A 425 -13.17 15.83 -8.96
CA ASP A 425 -12.26 16.93 -8.66
C ASP A 425 -10.80 16.46 -8.50
N SER A 426 -10.58 15.25 -7.97
CA SER A 426 -9.24 14.70 -7.75
C SER A 426 -8.57 14.28 -9.08
N VAL A 427 -9.32 13.66 -9.99
CA VAL A 427 -8.85 13.31 -11.34
C VAL A 427 -8.57 14.57 -12.15
N ARG A 428 -9.45 15.58 -12.06
CA ARG A 428 -9.24 16.89 -12.71
C ARG A 428 -8.01 17.59 -12.14
N ALA A 429 -7.83 17.62 -10.83
CA ALA A 429 -6.64 18.17 -10.17
C ALA A 429 -5.36 17.46 -10.63
N TYR A 430 -5.36 16.13 -10.72
CA TYR A 430 -4.23 15.36 -11.25
C TYR A 430 -3.90 15.76 -12.70
N ALA A 431 -4.89 15.77 -13.61
CA ALA A 431 -4.68 16.11 -15.01
C ALA A 431 -4.16 17.55 -15.21
N ILE A 432 -4.64 18.52 -14.41
CA ILE A 432 -4.13 19.90 -14.40
C ILE A 432 -2.66 19.95 -13.96
N ASN A 433 -2.29 19.20 -12.91
CA ASN A 433 -0.92 19.16 -12.41
C ASN A 433 0.04 18.50 -13.42
N VAL A 434 -0.37 17.41 -14.08
CA VAL A 434 0.42 16.80 -15.18
C VAL A 434 0.62 17.80 -16.31
N TYR A 435 -0.42 18.52 -16.74
CA TYR A 435 -0.29 19.51 -17.82
C TYR A 435 0.66 20.67 -17.45
N LYS A 436 0.51 21.21 -16.23
CA LYS A 436 1.41 22.21 -15.65
C LYS A 436 2.86 21.73 -15.66
N ASP A 437 3.11 20.49 -15.24
CA ASP A 437 4.47 19.95 -15.15
C ASP A 437 5.07 19.71 -16.55
N LEU A 438 4.28 19.27 -17.53
CA LEU A 438 4.70 19.19 -18.95
C LEU A 438 5.16 20.55 -19.49
N ILE A 439 4.34 21.60 -19.36
CA ILE A 439 4.70 22.96 -19.80
C ILE A 439 5.94 23.46 -19.05
N SER A 440 5.98 23.25 -17.73
CA SER A 440 7.09 23.69 -16.88
C SER A 440 8.42 23.02 -17.25
N ASN A 441 8.37 21.75 -17.65
CA ASN A 441 9.55 21.00 -18.09
C ASN A 441 10.01 21.43 -19.48
N ASP A 442 9.11 21.65 -20.45
CA ASP A 442 9.48 22.19 -21.78
C ASP A 442 10.11 23.58 -21.65
N MET A 443 9.52 24.47 -20.82
CA MET A 443 10.04 25.80 -20.55
C MET A 443 11.42 25.82 -19.88
N ARG A 444 11.74 24.81 -19.05
CA ARG A 444 13.04 24.70 -18.35
C ARG A 444 14.12 24.05 -19.20
N ASN A 445 13.75 23.08 -20.04
CA ASN A 445 14.69 22.31 -20.84
C ASN A 445 15.16 23.07 -22.09
N LYS A 446 14.31 23.97 -22.63
CA LYS A 446 14.61 24.79 -23.82
C LYS A 446 15.18 26.16 -23.45
N LEU A 447 16.18 26.60 -24.22
CA LEU A 447 16.74 27.95 -24.11
C LEU A 447 15.66 29.02 -24.39
N GLU A 448 15.82 30.23 -23.84
CA GLU A 448 14.81 31.31 -23.92
C GLU A 448 14.45 31.73 -25.36
N GLN A 449 15.31 31.42 -26.33
CA GLN A 449 15.14 31.76 -27.76
C GLN A 449 14.40 30.69 -28.58
N GLU A 450 14.22 29.48 -28.04
CA GLU A 450 13.55 28.38 -28.76
C GLU A 450 12.03 28.45 -28.58
N PRO A 451 11.24 28.14 -29.63
CA PRO A 451 9.78 28.06 -29.50
C PRO A 451 9.38 26.88 -28.61
N LEU A 452 8.33 27.09 -27.80
CA LEU A 452 7.67 26.01 -27.06
C LEU A 452 7.00 25.03 -28.03
N VAL A 453 6.72 23.82 -27.56
CA VAL A 453 5.88 22.89 -28.35
C VAL A 453 4.53 23.54 -28.65
N ARG A 454 4.02 23.35 -29.88
CA ARG A 454 2.74 23.90 -30.35
C ARG A 454 1.61 23.70 -29.32
N TRP A 455 1.47 22.48 -28.79
CA TRP A 455 0.44 22.09 -27.83
C TRP A 455 0.55 22.75 -26.43
N TYR A 456 1.67 23.45 -26.16
CA TYR A 456 1.99 24.13 -24.91
C TYR A 456 2.10 25.66 -25.08
N SER A 457 1.64 26.22 -26.21
CA SER A 457 1.62 27.66 -26.48
C SER A 457 0.45 28.05 -27.39
N GLY A 458 0.22 29.37 -27.56
CA GLY A 458 -0.74 29.93 -28.52
C GLY A 458 -2.20 29.53 -28.27
N ASP A 459 -2.98 29.43 -29.34
CA ASP A 459 -4.43 29.16 -29.26
C ASP A 459 -4.77 27.81 -28.64
N THR A 460 -3.93 26.78 -28.82
CA THR A 460 -4.12 25.47 -28.17
C THR A 460 -3.95 25.52 -26.66
N LEU A 461 -3.01 26.33 -26.14
CA LEU A 461 -2.89 26.57 -24.71
C LEU A 461 -4.06 27.40 -24.18
N LYS A 462 -4.50 28.41 -24.96
CA LYS A 462 -5.68 29.22 -24.65
C LYS A 462 -6.91 28.34 -24.46
N ASP A 463 -7.25 27.52 -25.45
CA ASP A 463 -8.43 26.66 -25.42
C ASP A 463 -8.41 25.69 -24.23
N MET A 464 -7.25 25.13 -23.89
CA MET A 464 -7.11 24.29 -22.70
C MET A 464 -7.32 25.08 -21.40
N LEU A 465 -6.73 26.27 -21.27
CA LEU A 465 -6.85 27.11 -20.08
C LEU A 465 -8.26 27.69 -19.92
N THR A 466 -8.80 28.37 -20.93
CA THR A 466 -10.13 29.01 -20.87
C THR A 466 -11.30 28.04 -21.03
N GLY A 467 -11.09 26.85 -21.59
CA GLY A 467 -12.14 25.86 -21.83
C GLY A 467 -12.23 24.73 -20.80
N HIS A 468 -11.12 24.35 -20.17
CA HIS A 468 -11.07 23.12 -19.36
C HIS A 468 -10.42 23.25 -17.97
N ILE A 469 -9.40 24.10 -17.81
CA ILE A 469 -8.62 24.23 -16.56
C ILE A 469 -9.13 25.37 -15.67
N CYS A 470 -9.17 26.59 -16.20
CA CYS A 470 -9.55 27.80 -15.46
C CYS A 470 -11.04 28.12 -15.65
N VAL A 471 -11.91 27.14 -15.38
CA VAL A 471 -13.37 27.26 -15.58
C VAL A 471 -14.13 26.86 -14.33
N LEU A 472 -15.04 27.73 -13.90
CA LEU A 472 -16.02 27.45 -12.85
C LEU A 472 -17.33 26.99 -13.50
N LYS A 473 -17.71 25.71 -13.35
CA LYS A 473 -18.84 25.09 -14.08
C LYS A 473 -20.17 25.86 -13.97
N GLN A 474 -20.42 26.49 -12.82
CA GLN A 474 -21.63 27.29 -12.54
C GLN A 474 -21.28 28.77 -12.29
N GLY A 475 -20.12 29.24 -12.75
CA GLY A 475 -19.59 30.57 -12.46
C GLY A 475 -19.48 30.81 -10.96
N VAL A 476 -19.97 31.96 -10.50
CA VAL A 476 -19.96 32.40 -9.09
C VAL A 476 -20.73 31.45 -8.15
N LYS A 477 -21.65 30.62 -8.67
CA LYS A 477 -22.45 29.67 -7.89
C LYS A 477 -21.79 28.29 -7.73
N THR A 478 -20.63 28.06 -8.33
CA THR A 478 -19.94 26.77 -8.26
C THR A 478 -19.57 26.45 -6.81
N ASP A 479 -19.84 25.24 -6.34
CA ASP A 479 -19.36 24.81 -5.03
C ASP A 479 -17.82 24.78 -5.01
N LEU A 480 -17.24 25.67 -4.21
CA LEU A 480 -15.79 25.87 -4.13
C LEU A 480 -15.10 24.84 -3.22
N LEU A 481 -15.86 24.12 -2.40
CA LEU A 481 -15.34 23.11 -1.47
C LEU A 481 -15.23 21.76 -2.19
N ASP A 482 -16.26 21.38 -2.93
CA ASP A 482 -16.28 20.15 -3.73
C ASP A 482 -15.30 20.21 -4.92
N ASN A 483 -15.03 21.42 -5.45
CA ASN A 483 -14.06 21.64 -6.54
C ASN A 483 -12.70 22.18 -6.05
N SER A 484 -12.39 22.04 -4.75
CA SER A 484 -11.27 22.73 -4.13
C SER A 484 -9.89 22.26 -4.62
N TYR A 485 -9.71 20.99 -4.97
CA TYR A 485 -8.43 20.47 -5.48
C TYR A 485 -8.17 20.91 -6.92
N SER A 486 -9.17 20.89 -7.82
CA SER A 486 -8.98 21.36 -9.19
C SER A 486 -8.79 22.87 -9.26
N ILE A 487 -9.52 23.66 -8.46
CA ILE A 487 -9.31 25.12 -8.36
C ILE A 487 -7.91 25.43 -7.82
N THR A 488 -7.46 24.75 -6.76
CA THR A 488 -6.10 24.91 -6.22
C THR A 488 -5.04 24.55 -7.27
N SER A 489 -5.26 23.49 -8.03
CA SER A 489 -4.35 23.04 -9.09
C SER A 489 -4.34 24.01 -10.28
N ALA A 490 -5.47 24.59 -10.65
CA ALA A 490 -5.57 25.61 -11.69
C ALA A 490 -4.86 26.92 -11.29
N LEU A 491 -5.05 27.39 -10.06
CA LEU A 491 -4.31 28.55 -9.51
C LEU A 491 -2.80 28.27 -9.44
N SER A 492 -2.41 27.06 -9.05
CA SER A 492 -1.01 26.62 -9.04
C SER A 492 -0.42 26.60 -10.46
N ALA A 493 -1.16 26.07 -11.44
CA ALA A 493 -0.76 26.06 -12.84
C ALA A 493 -0.57 27.47 -13.40
N LEU A 494 -1.54 28.36 -13.16
CA LEU A 494 -1.45 29.78 -13.57
C LEU A 494 -0.25 30.47 -12.90
N TRP A 495 -0.03 30.26 -11.60
CA TRP A 495 1.10 30.84 -10.88
C TRP A 495 2.46 30.37 -11.40
N VAL A 496 2.61 29.06 -11.65
CA VAL A 496 3.86 28.53 -12.21
C VAL A 496 4.10 29.10 -13.59
N LEU A 497 3.10 29.07 -14.48
CA LEU A 497 3.19 29.56 -15.86
C LEU A 497 3.56 31.05 -15.92
N LEU A 498 2.89 31.89 -15.13
CA LEU A 498 3.19 33.34 -15.04
C LEU A 498 4.59 33.63 -14.46
N LYS A 499 5.11 32.75 -13.59
CA LYS A 499 6.43 32.92 -12.97
C LYS A 499 7.57 32.41 -13.85
N THR A 500 7.32 31.40 -14.69
CA THR A 500 8.28 30.85 -15.65
C THR A 500 8.31 31.66 -16.95
N ASP A 501 7.16 32.08 -17.48
CA ASP A 501 7.08 32.79 -18.76
C ASP A 501 7.32 34.30 -18.64
N ARG A 502 8.59 34.66 -18.50
CA ARG A 502 9.02 36.07 -18.41
C ARG A 502 9.01 36.82 -19.75
N SER A 503 9.03 36.08 -20.87
CA SER A 503 9.17 36.63 -22.23
C SER A 503 7.95 36.42 -23.13
N ASN A 504 6.81 35.97 -22.56
CA ASN A 504 5.55 35.68 -23.26
C ASN A 504 5.68 34.61 -24.36
N ARG A 505 6.53 33.59 -24.15
CA ARG A 505 6.73 32.42 -25.04
C ARG A 505 5.49 31.53 -25.14
N SER A 506 4.64 31.52 -24.12
CA SER A 506 3.35 30.80 -24.10
C SER A 506 2.21 31.57 -24.78
N HIS A 507 2.43 32.86 -25.05
CA HIS A 507 1.43 33.83 -25.51
C HIS A 507 0.24 34.05 -24.55
N ILE A 508 0.34 33.62 -23.28
CA ILE A 508 -0.74 33.79 -22.29
C ILE A 508 -1.20 35.25 -22.12
N TRP A 509 -0.28 36.21 -22.20
CA TRP A 509 -0.61 37.63 -22.03
C TRP A 509 -1.55 38.17 -23.13
N ASN A 510 -1.67 37.47 -24.27
CA ASN A 510 -2.52 37.89 -25.38
C ASN A 510 -4.02 37.67 -25.13
N TYR A 511 -4.37 36.77 -24.19
CA TYR A 511 -5.76 36.43 -23.82
C TYR A 511 -5.98 36.48 -22.30
N PHE A 512 -5.05 37.09 -21.56
CA PHE A 512 -5.07 37.13 -20.11
C PHE A 512 -6.31 37.83 -19.55
N ASP A 513 -6.78 38.90 -20.19
CA ASP A 513 -7.98 39.64 -19.76
C ASP A 513 -9.24 38.74 -19.76
N THR A 514 -9.30 37.75 -20.65
CA THR A 514 -10.35 36.73 -20.68
C THR A 514 -10.26 35.78 -19.48
N LEU A 515 -9.05 35.37 -19.10
CA LEU A 515 -8.82 34.54 -17.89
C LEU A 515 -9.07 35.30 -16.59
N GLU A 516 -8.66 36.58 -16.51
CA GLU A 516 -8.88 37.43 -15.34
C GLU A 516 -10.39 37.63 -15.09
N THR A 517 -11.16 37.92 -16.15
CA THR A 517 -12.61 38.11 -16.06
C THR A 517 -13.39 36.81 -15.83
N GLN A 518 -13.10 35.72 -16.55
CA GLN A 518 -13.86 34.47 -16.47
C GLN A 518 -13.53 33.65 -15.21
N PHE A 519 -12.28 33.66 -14.74
CA PHE A 519 -11.82 32.81 -13.66
C PHE A 519 -11.49 33.58 -12.39
N LEU A 520 -10.54 34.53 -12.44
CA LEU A 520 -9.99 35.15 -11.22
C LEU A 520 -11.02 36.06 -10.51
N VAL A 521 -11.72 36.91 -11.26
CA VAL A 521 -12.79 37.77 -10.73
C VAL A 521 -13.97 36.94 -10.25
N ALA A 522 -14.43 35.97 -11.05
CA ALA A 522 -15.53 35.08 -10.69
C ALA A 522 -15.23 34.28 -9.41
N LEU A 523 -14.02 33.71 -9.30
CA LEU A 523 -13.56 32.98 -8.12
C LEU A 523 -13.50 33.90 -6.88
N ARG A 524 -13.00 35.13 -7.02
CA ARG A 524 -12.98 36.09 -5.91
C ARG A 524 -14.40 36.37 -5.40
N THR A 525 -15.35 36.62 -6.30
CA THR A 525 -16.75 36.85 -5.93
C THR A 525 -17.41 35.61 -5.32
N GLY A 526 -17.06 34.41 -5.77
CA GLY A 526 -17.53 33.15 -5.18
C GLY A 526 -17.00 32.97 -3.76
N ILE A 527 -15.69 33.15 -3.54
CA ILE A 527 -15.05 33.04 -2.22
C ILE A 527 -15.70 34.01 -1.24
N ASP A 528 -15.88 35.27 -1.61
CA ASP A 528 -16.47 36.27 -0.72
C ASP A 528 -17.97 35.98 -0.43
N LEU A 529 -18.71 35.42 -1.39
CA LEU A 529 -20.09 34.97 -1.20
C LEU A 529 -20.20 33.76 -0.26
N SER A 530 -19.43 32.68 -0.51
CA SER A 530 -19.40 31.48 0.35
C SER A 530 -18.90 31.81 1.76
N ARG A 531 -17.89 32.69 1.89
CA ARG A 531 -17.38 33.19 3.16
C ARG A 531 -18.44 33.99 3.92
N ALA A 532 -19.28 34.77 3.24
CA ALA A 532 -20.41 35.46 3.86
C ALA A 532 -21.50 34.47 4.32
N HIS A 533 -21.80 33.45 3.49
CA HIS A 533 -22.75 32.38 3.83
C HIS A 533 -22.37 31.67 5.14
N TYR A 534 -21.20 31.03 5.21
CA TYR A 534 -20.80 30.26 6.40
C TYR A 534 -20.62 31.14 7.65
N ARG A 535 -20.21 32.41 7.50
CA ARG A 535 -20.15 33.35 8.65
C ARG A 535 -21.54 33.72 9.17
N ASN A 536 -22.55 33.82 8.29
CA ASN A 536 -23.93 34.06 8.72
C ASN A 536 -24.54 32.79 9.34
N GLU A 537 -24.25 31.61 8.79
CA GLU A 537 -24.71 30.32 9.32
C GLU A 537 -24.15 30.02 10.73
N MET A 538 -22.86 30.31 10.95
CA MET A 538 -22.25 30.26 12.29
C MET A 538 -22.92 31.22 13.28
N LYS A 539 -23.24 32.46 12.85
CA LYS A 539 -23.93 33.44 13.69
C LYS A 539 -25.34 32.98 14.03
N ALA A 540 -26.13 32.58 13.03
CA ALA A 540 -27.47 32.04 13.23
C ALA A 540 -27.47 30.88 14.24
N THR A 541 -26.56 29.91 14.08
CA THR A 541 -26.41 28.78 15.01
C THR A 541 -26.06 29.21 16.44
N SER A 542 -25.41 30.37 16.63
CA SER A 542 -25.08 30.94 17.95
C SER A 542 -26.18 31.84 18.55
N GLU A 543 -26.96 32.51 17.70
CA GLU A 543 -28.07 33.41 18.07
C GLU A 543 -29.34 32.64 18.45
N ASP A 544 -29.49 31.42 17.92
CA ASP A 544 -30.48 30.39 18.23
C ASP A 544 -30.48 29.91 19.71
N ASN A 545 -29.68 30.54 20.57
CA ASN A 545 -29.70 30.39 22.03
C ASN A 545 -30.71 31.33 22.72
N ASN A 546 -31.26 32.34 22.02
CA ASN A 546 -32.03 33.43 22.64
C ASN A 546 -33.56 33.39 22.42
N GLN A 547 -34.10 32.42 21.68
CA GLN A 547 -35.57 32.26 21.53
C GLN A 547 -36.01 30.79 21.55
N PRO A 548 -36.89 30.38 22.49
CA PRO A 548 -37.59 29.11 22.39
C PRO A 548 -38.80 29.25 21.45
N ASN A 549 -38.85 28.42 20.42
CA ASN A 549 -39.98 28.20 19.49
C ASN A 549 -40.45 29.41 18.66
N ALA A 550 -39.91 29.55 17.44
CA ALA A 550 -40.64 30.14 16.31
C ALA A 550 -40.19 29.50 14.97
N GLY A 551 -41.12 28.87 14.25
CA GLY A 551 -40.98 28.54 12.83
C GLY A 551 -40.14 27.31 12.45
N LEU A 552 -40.79 26.15 12.30
CA LEU A 552 -40.40 25.27 11.19
C LEU A 552 -40.78 26.00 9.90
N GLU A 553 -39.79 26.46 9.12
CA GLU A 553 -39.77 26.50 7.65
C GLU A 553 -38.54 27.32 7.18
N GLN A 554 -37.84 26.82 6.16
CA GLN A 554 -36.76 27.52 5.43
C GLN A 554 -35.45 27.81 6.19
N ALA A 555 -34.82 26.78 6.75
CA ALA A 555 -33.37 26.67 6.72
C ALA A 555 -33.00 25.52 5.78
N THR A 556 -32.27 25.79 4.70
CA THR A 556 -31.78 24.76 3.78
C THR A 556 -30.85 23.82 4.54
N GLU A 557 -31.29 22.58 4.74
CA GLU A 557 -30.43 21.54 5.30
C GLU A 557 -29.15 21.43 4.45
N ILE A 558 -27.98 21.39 5.10
CA ILE A 558 -26.74 21.01 4.42
C ILE A 558 -26.90 19.52 4.04
N THR A 559 -27.42 19.27 2.84
CA THR A 559 -27.68 17.93 2.34
C THR A 559 -26.38 17.28 1.92
N ILE A 560 -25.66 16.70 2.89
CA ILE A 560 -24.60 15.74 2.62
C ILE A 560 -25.27 14.53 1.96
N SER A 561 -25.23 14.47 0.65
CA SER A 561 -25.86 13.41 -0.15
C SER A 561 -25.11 12.10 0.07
N THR A 562 -25.52 11.32 1.07
CA THR A 562 -25.06 9.95 1.27
C THR A 562 -25.65 9.04 0.19
N LEU A 563 -24.78 8.42 -0.61
CA LEU A 563 -25.13 7.51 -1.72
C LEU A 563 -25.97 6.28 -1.32
N ASN A 564 -26.16 6.01 -0.03
CA ASN A 564 -26.74 4.77 0.50
C ASN A 564 -28.08 4.94 1.23
N GLY A 565 -28.73 6.11 1.19
CA GLY A 565 -30.12 6.28 1.64
C GLY A 565 -30.38 6.22 3.16
N GLU A 566 -29.35 6.13 3.99
CA GLU A 566 -29.49 6.36 5.45
C GLU A 566 -29.71 7.85 5.73
N ALA A 567 -30.60 8.16 6.68
CA ALA A 567 -30.84 9.54 7.08
C ALA A 567 -29.56 10.17 7.68
N PRO A 568 -29.19 11.41 7.31
CA PRO A 568 -27.95 12.02 7.78
C PRO A 568 -27.95 12.10 9.32
N PRO A 569 -26.81 11.81 9.98
CA PRO A 569 -26.73 11.84 11.44
C PRO A 569 -27.05 13.25 11.93
N VAL A 570 -27.88 13.38 12.97
CA VAL A 570 -28.25 14.68 13.54
C VAL A 570 -27.01 15.32 14.17
N LEU A 571 -26.34 16.23 13.43
CA LEU A 571 -25.17 16.95 13.93
C LEU A 571 -25.56 17.83 15.13
N SER A 572 -24.88 17.63 16.26
CA SER A 572 -24.93 18.53 17.41
C SER A 572 -24.49 19.96 17.01
N LYS A 573 -25.06 20.98 17.68
CA LYS A 573 -24.79 22.40 17.37
C LYS A 573 -23.29 22.72 17.32
N GLU A 574 -22.51 22.16 18.25
CA GLU A 574 -21.05 22.31 18.31
C GLU A 574 -20.34 21.77 17.06
N LYS A 575 -20.71 20.55 16.60
CA LYS A 575 -20.15 19.95 15.37
C LYS A 575 -20.52 20.74 14.11
N LYS A 576 -21.69 21.40 14.07
CA LYS A 576 -22.06 22.30 12.96
C LYS A 576 -21.14 23.53 12.91
N VAL A 577 -20.86 24.13 14.07
CA VAL A 577 -19.93 25.27 14.18
C VAL A 577 -18.51 24.86 13.79
N GLU A 578 -18.03 23.70 14.26
CA GLU A 578 -16.72 23.12 13.89
C GLU A 578 -16.61 22.87 12.38
N LEU A 579 -17.65 22.28 11.76
CA LEU A 579 -17.71 22.06 10.31
C LEU A 579 -17.62 23.39 9.53
N CYS A 580 -18.39 24.40 9.94
CA CYS A 580 -18.35 25.73 9.30
C CYS A 580 -16.98 26.40 9.43
N GLN A 581 -16.31 26.26 10.57
CA GLN A 581 -14.93 26.73 10.75
C GLN A 581 -13.99 26.01 9.78
N GLY A 582 -14.08 24.67 9.67
CA GLY A 582 -13.30 23.88 8.71
C GLY A 582 -13.48 24.34 7.25
N MET A 583 -14.71 24.68 6.85
CA MET A 583 -14.98 25.20 5.51
C MET A 583 -14.44 26.61 5.29
N LEU A 584 -14.51 27.49 6.30
CA LEU A 584 -13.88 28.81 6.24
C LEU A 584 -12.35 28.71 6.09
N LEU A 585 -11.68 27.79 6.79
CA LEU A 585 -10.25 27.54 6.61
C LEU A 585 -9.90 27.10 5.18
N ARG A 586 -10.73 26.25 4.54
CA ARG A 586 -10.56 25.86 3.13
C ARG A 586 -10.72 27.05 2.18
N LEU A 587 -11.71 27.91 2.39
CA LEU A 587 -11.92 29.12 1.59
C LEU A 587 -10.76 30.13 1.76
N ASP A 588 -10.24 30.29 2.97
CA ASP A 588 -9.10 31.18 3.24
C ASP A 588 -7.79 30.64 2.61
N MET A 589 -7.62 29.31 2.50
CA MET A 589 -6.53 28.70 1.72
C MET A 589 -6.66 29.02 0.22
N LEU A 590 -7.86 28.91 -0.37
CA LEU A 590 -8.11 29.29 -1.77
C LEU A 590 -7.82 30.78 -2.01
N ASP A 591 -8.25 31.65 -1.10
CA ASP A 591 -8.02 33.10 -1.20
C ASP A 591 -6.52 33.45 -1.09
N PHE A 592 -5.76 32.72 -0.27
CA PHE A 592 -4.30 32.84 -0.21
C PHE A 592 -3.64 32.46 -1.55
N GLN A 593 -4.06 31.36 -2.19
CA GLN A 593 -3.52 31.00 -3.52
C GLN A 593 -3.90 32.04 -4.59
N LEU A 594 -5.12 32.56 -4.56
CA LEU A 594 -5.58 33.63 -5.45
C LEU A 594 -4.78 34.93 -5.25
N ALA A 595 -4.52 35.33 -4.01
CA ALA A 595 -3.69 36.48 -3.68
C ALA A 595 -2.24 36.31 -4.19
N ARG A 596 -1.67 35.11 -4.10
CA ARG A 596 -0.33 34.78 -4.66
C ARG A 596 -0.28 34.91 -6.18
N VAL A 597 -1.35 34.50 -6.88
CA VAL A 597 -1.48 34.69 -8.34
C VAL A 597 -1.53 36.18 -8.67
N ASN A 598 -2.40 36.95 -7.99
CA ASN A 598 -2.53 38.40 -8.18
C ASN A 598 -1.21 39.17 -7.93
N ALA A 599 -0.43 38.78 -6.93
CA ALA A 599 0.89 39.36 -6.68
C ALA A 599 1.89 39.09 -7.83
N ALA A 600 1.85 37.90 -8.44
CA ALA A 600 2.69 37.56 -9.59
C ALA A 600 2.27 38.34 -10.86
N ILE A 601 0.97 38.50 -11.08
CA ILE A 601 0.41 39.31 -12.18
C ILE A 601 0.90 40.76 -12.08
N GLU A 602 0.79 41.38 -10.89
CA GLU A 602 1.22 42.76 -10.66
C GLU A 602 2.74 42.94 -10.81
N GLN A 603 3.54 41.95 -10.38
CA GLN A 603 4.98 41.96 -10.60
C GLN A 603 5.34 41.95 -12.10
N MET A 604 4.64 41.14 -12.89
CA MET A 604 4.85 41.03 -14.35
C MET A 604 4.32 42.25 -15.12
N ARG A 605 3.15 42.80 -14.75
CA ARG A 605 2.65 44.08 -15.28
C ARG A 605 3.69 45.19 -15.08
N ARG A 606 4.31 45.27 -13.89
CA ARG A 606 5.40 46.24 -13.60
C ARG A 606 6.67 46.00 -14.41
N SER A 607 7.08 44.76 -14.69
CA SER A 607 8.27 44.49 -15.51
C SER A 607 8.05 44.86 -16.97
N ASN A 608 6.87 44.57 -17.53
CA ASN A 608 6.53 44.95 -18.90
C ASN A 608 6.47 46.49 -19.06
N CYS A 609 5.90 47.21 -18.10
CA CYS A 609 5.93 48.68 -18.08
C CYS A 609 7.37 49.24 -17.99
N ARG A 610 8.28 48.61 -17.24
CA ARG A 610 9.69 49.02 -17.19
C ARG A 610 10.42 48.79 -18.52
N ASN A 611 10.16 47.67 -19.20
CA ASN A 611 10.74 47.37 -20.50
C ASN A 611 10.23 48.34 -21.59
N ALA A 612 8.94 48.71 -21.55
CA ALA A 612 8.40 49.76 -22.41
C ALA A 612 9.08 51.13 -22.17
N LEU A 613 9.33 51.50 -20.91
CA LEU A 613 10.03 52.72 -20.53
C LEU A 613 11.54 52.70 -20.84
N SER A 614 12.19 51.54 -20.86
CA SER A 614 13.59 51.45 -21.30
C SER A 614 13.72 51.62 -22.81
N ASN A 615 12.79 51.05 -23.58
CA ASN A 615 12.78 51.22 -25.04
C ASN A 615 12.43 52.66 -25.45
N SER A 616 11.57 53.37 -24.72
CA SER A 616 11.30 54.79 -24.99
C SER A 616 12.49 55.71 -24.68
N ARG A 617 13.40 55.32 -23.78
CA ARG A 617 14.65 56.05 -23.49
C ARG A 617 15.73 55.90 -24.57
N ALA A 618 15.64 54.92 -25.45
CA ALA A 618 16.62 54.69 -26.52
C ALA A 618 16.36 55.54 -27.79
N ILE A 619 15.21 56.23 -27.88
CA ILE A 619 14.73 56.88 -29.12
C ILE A 619 14.86 58.42 -29.06
N VAL A 620 15.15 59.02 -27.90
CA VAL A 620 15.18 60.49 -27.72
C VAL A 620 16.60 61.02 -27.49
N GLN A 621 17.42 60.93 -28.53
CA GLN A 621 18.63 61.75 -28.70
C GLN A 621 18.66 62.37 -30.10
N THR A 622 17.79 63.36 -30.34
CA THR A 622 17.98 64.42 -31.36
C THR A 622 17.14 65.66 -31.02
N ASP A 623 17.76 66.83 -31.22
CA ASP A 623 17.19 68.15 -31.53
C ASP A 623 16.30 68.92 -30.52
N SER A 624 17.02 69.68 -29.68
CA SER A 624 16.92 71.15 -29.50
C SER A 624 15.55 71.89 -29.45
N ALA A 625 15.29 72.40 -28.24
CA ALA A 625 15.14 73.84 -27.93
C ALA A 625 13.80 74.60 -28.16
N LYS A 626 13.24 75.05 -27.00
CA LYS A 626 12.41 76.25 -26.75
C LYS A 626 10.94 76.25 -27.20
N HIS A 627 10.04 76.05 -26.22
CA HIS A 627 9.41 77.21 -25.58
C HIS A 627 9.02 76.90 -24.11
N VAL A 628 9.19 77.88 -23.23
CA VAL A 628 8.82 77.78 -21.80
C VAL A 628 7.53 78.55 -21.57
N THR A 629 6.56 77.91 -20.92
CA THR A 629 5.43 78.60 -20.27
C THR A 629 5.16 77.91 -18.94
N THR A 630 5.42 78.63 -17.85
CA THR A 630 5.24 78.17 -16.46
C THR A 630 3.81 78.41 -15.95
N ILE A 631 3.57 77.87 -14.74
CA ILE A 631 2.57 78.24 -13.70
C ILE A 631 1.32 77.32 -13.67
N PRO A 632 0.90 76.78 -12.50
CA PRO A 632 1.65 76.42 -11.27
C PRO A 632 1.32 75.00 -10.74
N ALA A 633 2.12 74.50 -9.80
CA ALA A 633 1.67 73.41 -8.92
C ALA A 633 0.62 73.95 -7.91
N ARG A 634 -0.48 73.21 -7.70
CA ARG A 634 -1.41 73.45 -6.59
C ARG A 634 -1.61 72.18 -5.76
N TYR A 635 -1.21 72.28 -4.49
CA TYR A 635 -1.61 71.36 -3.42
C TYR A 635 -3.11 71.52 -3.13
N PHE A 636 -3.84 70.41 -3.05
CA PHE A 636 -5.05 70.18 -2.25
C PHE A 636 -5.31 68.65 -2.24
N GLY A 637 -5.62 67.99 -1.13
CA GLY A 637 -5.63 68.43 0.27
C GLY A 637 -5.62 67.19 1.19
N ILE A 638 -5.00 67.30 2.37
CA ILE A 638 -4.97 66.22 3.37
C ILE A 638 -5.96 66.56 4.49
N THR A 639 -7.07 65.84 4.52
CA THR A 639 -7.94 65.71 5.70
C THR A 639 -8.22 64.23 5.91
N GLY A 640 -7.47 63.62 6.82
CA GLY A 640 -7.39 62.17 7.00
C GLY A 640 -6.35 61.83 8.06
N THR A 641 -6.56 62.32 9.28
CA THR A 641 -5.68 62.12 10.43
C THR A 641 -5.66 60.66 10.86
N VAL A 642 -4.78 59.85 10.26
CA VAL A 642 -4.38 58.57 10.86
C VAL A 642 -3.31 58.87 11.90
N GLN A 643 -3.70 58.81 13.18
CA GLN A 643 -2.75 58.88 14.29
C GLN A 643 -1.77 57.71 14.18
N ARG A 644 -0.46 58.01 14.11
CA ARG A 644 0.56 57.03 14.49
C ARG A 644 0.47 56.85 16.00
N ALA A 645 0.07 55.68 16.45
CA ALA A 645 0.18 55.32 17.86
C ALA A 645 1.66 55.18 18.23
N ASN A 646 2.19 56.16 18.97
CA ASN A 646 3.42 55.99 19.73
C ASN A 646 3.07 55.17 20.98
N GLU A 647 3.10 53.85 20.86
CA GLU A 647 2.95 52.96 22.02
C GLU A 647 4.25 52.98 22.83
N SER A 648 4.13 53.06 24.16
CA SER A 648 5.29 52.95 25.05
C SER A 648 5.90 51.55 24.98
N PHE A 649 7.19 51.42 25.29
CA PHE A 649 7.86 50.11 25.36
C PHE A 649 7.21 49.20 26.43
N ASP A 650 6.64 49.78 27.48
CA ASP A 650 5.89 49.03 28.49
C ASP A 650 4.46 48.66 28.03
N ASP A 651 3.81 49.47 27.19
CA ASP A 651 2.53 49.12 26.53
C ASP A 651 2.73 48.08 25.40
N PHE A 652 3.95 48.00 24.86
CA PHE A 652 4.38 46.91 24.00
C PHE A 652 4.62 45.64 24.83
N ARG A 653 5.40 45.71 25.92
CA ARG A 653 5.65 44.55 26.80
C ARG A 653 4.35 43.99 27.38
N ALA A 654 3.47 44.81 27.94
CA ALA A 654 2.21 44.36 28.53
C ALA A 654 1.23 43.73 27.51
N ARG A 655 1.39 44.02 26.22
CA ARG A 655 0.61 43.44 25.13
C ARG A 655 1.23 42.15 24.62
N GLU A 656 2.56 42.07 24.51
CA GLU A 656 3.24 40.82 24.20
C GLU A 656 3.10 39.81 25.35
N GLU A 657 3.17 40.24 26.62
CA GLU A 657 2.86 39.37 27.78
C GLU A 657 1.39 38.89 27.76
N ARG A 658 0.43 39.74 27.35
CA ARG A 658 -0.96 39.30 27.14
C ARG A 658 -1.09 38.32 25.98
N LYS A 659 -0.41 38.56 24.86
CA LYS A 659 -0.35 37.60 23.75
C LYS A 659 0.32 36.29 24.15
N GLU A 660 1.37 36.31 24.97
CA GLU A 660 2.02 35.10 25.49
C GLU A 660 1.10 34.32 26.43
N GLN A 661 0.33 35.02 27.28
CA GLN A 661 -0.71 34.39 28.11
C GLN A 661 -1.88 33.83 27.28
N GLU A 662 -2.26 34.51 26.19
CA GLU A 662 -3.24 34.00 25.22
C GLU A 662 -2.67 32.82 24.40
N TYR A 663 -1.40 32.85 24.00
CA TYR A 663 -0.69 31.74 23.35
C TYR A 663 -0.57 30.54 24.29
N ALA A 664 -0.27 30.74 25.57
CA ALA A 664 -0.21 29.68 26.56
C ALA A 664 -1.59 29.02 26.77
N LYS A 665 -2.67 29.81 26.80
CA LYS A 665 -4.05 29.29 26.83
C LYS A 665 -4.42 28.57 25.53
N GLN A 666 -4.03 29.09 24.37
CA GLN A 666 -4.24 28.44 23.08
C GLN A 666 -3.44 27.13 22.95
N GLN A 667 -2.21 27.06 23.48
CA GLN A 667 -1.43 25.81 23.53
C GLN A 667 -2.04 24.78 24.49
N GLN A 668 -2.61 25.21 25.62
CA GLN A 668 -3.37 24.32 26.51
C GLN A 668 -4.67 23.81 25.87
N GLN A 669 -5.30 24.56 24.96
CA GLN A 669 -6.43 24.08 24.16
C GLN A 669 -6.00 23.25 22.94
N GLN A 670 -4.87 23.53 22.30
CA GLN A 670 -4.35 22.77 21.15
C GLN A 670 -3.72 21.43 21.53
N GLN A 671 -3.36 21.21 22.80
CA GLN A 671 -3.04 19.85 23.29
C GLN A 671 -4.27 18.94 23.45
N ALA A 672 -5.49 19.47 23.31
CA ALA A 672 -6.72 18.66 23.24
C ALA A 672 -7.11 18.23 21.81
N THR A 673 -6.51 18.81 20.75
CA THR A 673 -6.90 18.53 19.35
C THR A 673 -5.72 18.49 18.38
N GLY A 674 -5.41 17.28 17.89
CA GLY A 674 -4.83 17.07 16.56
C GLY A 674 -3.36 17.49 16.32
N ALA A 675 -2.42 16.60 16.62
CA ALA A 675 -1.08 16.68 16.02
C ALA A 675 -1.15 16.34 14.51
N GLY A 676 -1.02 17.34 13.63
CA GLY A 676 -1.41 17.20 12.21
C GLY A 676 -0.64 18.05 11.17
N SER A 677 0.67 17.83 11.05
CA SER A 677 1.45 17.86 9.77
C SER A 677 1.95 19.16 9.09
N SER A 678 3.21 19.06 8.60
CA SER A 678 3.81 19.73 7.41
C SER A 678 4.03 21.27 7.50
N SER A 679 4.98 21.95 6.81
CA SER A 679 6.04 21.65 5.83
C SER A 679 7.00 22.91 5.81
N SER A 680 8.10 23.08 5.06
CA SER A 680 9.11 22.26 4.37
C SER A 680 10.16 23.22 3.75
N SER A 681 11.44 22.83 3.55
CA SER A 681 12.29 23.31 2.42
C SER A 681 13.77 22.84 2.43
N THR A 682 14.14 22.20 1.32
CA THR A 682 15.43 22.20 0.56
C THR A 682 16.53 23.20 0.97
N SER A 683 17.84 22.88 0.86
CA SER A 683 18.49 22.63 -0.44
C SER A 683 19.99 22.18 -0.45
N HIS A 684 20.38 21.50 -1.53
CA HIS A 684 21.70 21.43 -2.23
C HIS A 684 22.95 20.70 -1.63
N THR A 685 23.32 19.63 -2.36
CA THR A 685 24.68 19.20 -2.83
C THR A 685 25.86 19.08 -1.85
N ASP A 686 26.45 17.87 -1.78
CA ASP A 686 27.64 17.62 -2.61
C ASP A 686 27.91 16.13 -2.89
N SER A 687 28.72 15.86 -3.92
CA SER A 687 29.07 14.52 -4.41
C SER A 687 30.42 14.04 -3.86
N PHE A 688 30.47 12.82 -3.30
CA PHE A 688 31.69 12.02 -3.35
C PHE A 688 31.36 10.51 -3.33
N SER A 689 32.00 9.74 -4.20
CA SER A 689 31.85 8.29 -4.25
C SER A 689 32.80 7.61 -3.27
N SER A 690 32.37 6.49 -2.67
CA SER A 690 33.05 5.18 -2.84
C SER A 690 32.39 4.06 -2.02
N THR A 691 32.48 2.85 -2.58
CA THR A 691 32.44 1.52 -1.90
C THR A 691 31.26 1.19 -0.98
N MET A 692 30.42 0.27 -1.45
CA MET A 692 29.62 -0.58 -0.57
C MET A 692 30.55 -1.59 0.12
N ASP A 693 30.47 -1.69 1.46
CA ASP A 693 30.98 -2.84 2.20
C ASP A 693 29.82 -3.72 2.66
N ASP A 694 29.96 -5.01 2.38
CA ASP A 694 29.08 -6.10 2.81
C ASP A 694 29.25 -6.31 4.33
N PRO A 695 28.18 -6.48 5.14
CA PRO A 695 28.32 -6.72 6.58
C PRO A 695 28.93 -8.11 6.87
N GLN A 696 30.27 -8.14 6.88
CA GLN A 696 31.07 -9.23 7.41
C GLN A 696 30.62 -9.61 8.83
N SER A 697 30.75 -10.89 9.14
CA SER A 697 30.61 -11.40 10.52
C SER A 697 31.60 -10.66 11.43
N VAL A 698 31.08 -9.87 12.37
CA VAL A 698 31.92 -9.13 13.32
C VAL A 698 32.69 -10.14 14.19
N ASP A 699 34.02 -10.07 14.12
CA ASP A 699 34.91 -10.93 14.90
C ASP A 699 34.69 -10.68 16.40
N PRO A 700 34.43 -11.72 17.23
CA PRO A 700 34.25 -11.56 18.68
C PRO A 700 35.47 -10.95 19.39
N ALA A 701 36.68 -10.98 18.79
CA ALA A 701 37.84 -10.25 19.31
C ALA A 701 37.67 -8.72 19.21
N VAL A 702 37.03 -8.22 18.15
CA VAL A 702 36.81 -6.78 17.93
C VAL A 702 35.80 -6.22 18.94
N GLU A 703 34.73 -6.96 19.26
CA GLU A 703 33.76 -6.51 20.27
C GLU A 703 34.34 -6.49 21.69
N ARG A 704 35.18 -7.46 22.07
CA ARG A 704 35.92 -7.40 23.35
C ARG A 704 36.80 -6.15 23.43
N THR A 705 37.52 -5.83 22.34
CA THR A 705 38.34 -4.60 22.28
C THR A 705 37.49 -3.34 22.42
N LYS A 706 36.29 -3.30 21.80
CA LYS A 706 35.35 -2.18 21.97
C LYS A 706 34.87 -2.05 23.41
N GLU A 707 34.44 -3.13 24.06
CA GLU A 707 34.00 -3.10 25.46
C GLU A 707 35.13 -2.62 26.39
N MET A 708 36.37 -3.10 26.21
CA MET A 708 37.54 -2.65 26.97
C MET A 708 37.83 -1.14 26.82
N ILE A 709 37.72 -0.60 25.59
CA ILE A 709 37.92 0.83 25.33
C ILE A 709 36.80 1.67 25.96
N LEU A 710 35.54 1.21 25.89
CA LEU A 710 34.41 1.92 26.51
C LEU A 710 34.49 1.88 28.04
N ASP A 711 34.93 0.78 28.65
CA ASP A 711 35.18 0.69 30.10
C ASP A 711 36.22 1.72 30.57
N ALA A 712 37.37 1.80 29.89
CA ALA A 712 38.38 2.79 30.19
C ALA A 712 37.89 4.23 29.94
N ALA A 713 37.07 4.44 28.92
CA ALA A 713 36.50 5.75 28.59
C ALA A 713 35.58 6.33 29.68
N LEU A 714 34.91 5.48 30.48
CA LEU A 714 34.06 5.92 31.59
C LEU A 714 34.83 6.78 32.60
N GLY A 715 36.08 6.41 32.92
CA GLY A 715 36.94 7.18 33.82
C GLY A 715 37.22 8.61 33.35
N PHE A 716 37.10 8.89 32.05
CA PHE A 716 37.33 10.21 31.47
C PHE A 716 36.06 11.06 31.31
N VAL A 717 34.85 10.50 31.50
CA VAL A 717 33.56 11.21 31.33
C VAL A 717 33.44 12.43 32.25
N GLN A 718 33.98 12.37 33.48
CA GLN A 718 33.98 13.53 34.40
C GLN A 718 34.82 14.72 33.91
N SER A 719 35.70 14.51 32.92
CA SER A 719 36.57 15.56 32.37
C SER A 719 36.22 15.96 30.92
N HIS A 720 35.71 15.03 30.10
CA HIS A 720 35.41 15.26 28.67
C HIS A 720 33.92 15.08 28.30
N GLY A 721 33.06 14.79 29.27
CA GLY A 721 31.63 14.50 29.06
C GLY A 721 31.40 13.25 28.20
N TRP A 722 30.17 13.08 27.72
CA TRP A 722 29.77 11.96 26.86
C TRP A 722 30.15 12.23 25.39
N SER A 723 31.45 12.20 25.09
CA SER A 723 32.02 12.69 23.83
C SER A 723 33.00 11.71 23.18
N LYS A 724 33.31 11.94 21.90
CA LYS A 724 34.38 11.20 21.18
C LYS A 724 35.76 11.39 21.84
N GLN A 725 35.98 12.49 22.55
CA GLN A 725 37.24 12.76 23.26
C GLN A 725 37.41 11.86 24.49
N ALA A 726 36.33 11.55 25.22
CA ALA A 726 36.38 10.57 26.31
C ALA A 726 36.73 9.16 25.78
N ILE A 727 36.16 8.76 24.64
CA ILE A 727 36.48 7.49 23.97
C ILE A 727 37.94 7.44 23.49
N ALA A 728 38.44 8.53 22.90
CA ALA A 728 39.84 8.62 22.46
C ALA A 728 40.83 8.46 23.63
N LYS A 729 40.55 9.07 24.79
CA LYS A 729 41.36 8.88 26.01
C LYS A 729 41.21 7.49 26.63
N GLY A 730 40.02 6.90 26.54
CA GLY A 730 39.80 5.49 26.90
C GLY A 730 40.66 4.55 26.06
N ALA A 731 40.77 4.80 24.75
CA ALA A 731 41.64 4.04 23.87
C ALA A 731 43.12 4.20 24.26
N GLU A 732 43.59 5.43 24.47
CA GLU A 732 44.96 5.73 24.94
C GLU A 732 45.29 4.99 26.24
N ALA A 733 44.36 4.95 27.21
CA ALA A 733 44.53 4.25 28.48
C ALA A 733 44.62 2.72 28.37
N VAL A 734 44.14 2.13 27.26
CA VAL A 734 44.24 0.69 26.95
C VAL A 734 45.38 0.42 25.94
N ASN A 735 46.27 1.39 25.72
CA ASN A 735 47.40 1.35 24.77
C ASN A 735 46.98 1.27 23.29
N TYR A 736 45.76 1.69 22.95
CA TYR A 736 45.31 1.87 21.57
C TYR A 736 45.50 3.34 21.10
N PRO A 737 45.77 3.60 19.82
CA PRO A 737 45.86 4.96 19.30
C PRO A 737 44.56 5.74 19.49
N SER A 738 44.65 7.05 19.72
CA SER A 738 43.47 7.93 19.87
C SER A 738 42.51 7.89 18.67
N VAL A 739 43.02 7.57 17.47
CA VAL A 739 42.25 7.36 16.23
C VAL A 739 41.26 6.18 16.35
N SER A 740 41.48 5.23 17.27
CA SER A 740 40.58 4.10 17.53
C SER A 740 39.17 4.50 17.97
N HIS A 741 38.93 5.77 18.33
CA HIS A 741 37.57 6.30 18.48
C HIS A 741 36.72 6.18 17.20
N GLY A 742 37.35 6.01 16.03
CA GLY A 742 36.70 5.72 14.75
C GLY A 742 35.95 4.37 14.70
N LEU A 743 36.24 3.45 15.63
CA LEU A 743 35.48 2.20 15.81
C LEU A 743 34.04 2.43 16.32
N PHE A 744 33.72 3.65 16.78
CA PHE A 744 32.45 4.03 17.39
C PHE A 744 31.77 5.13 16.55
N PRO A 745 31.12 4.79 15.42
CA PRO A 745 30.66 5.76 14.43
C PRO A 745 29.64 6.78 14.99
N ARG A 746 28.78 6.37 15.93
CA ARG A 746 27.79 7.25 16.59
C ARG A 746 28.42 8.03 17.76
N GLY A 747 29.67 7.74 18.13
CA GLY A 747 30.44 8.47 19.13
C GLY A 747 29.87 8.37 20.55
N GLY A 748 29.67 9.51 21.21
CA GLY A 748 29.35 9.57 22.65
C GLY A 748 28.11 8.79 23.09
N ILE A 749 27.13 8.55 22.21
CA ILE A 749 25.95 7.74 22.55
C ILE A 749 26.30 6.26 22.77
N GLU A 750 27.33 5.72 22.13
CA GLU A 750 27.75 4.32 22.33
C GLU A 750 28.33 4.13 23.73
N LEU A 751 29.07 5.14 24.24
CA LEU A 751 29.54 5.20 25.62
C LEU A 751 28.37 5.32 26.63
N VAL A 752 27.34 6.13 26.31
CA VAL A 752 26.12 6.23 27.14
C VAL A 752 25.37 4.88 27.19
N HIS A 753 25.21 4.20 26.05
CA HIS A 753 24.53 2.90 26.00
C HIS A 753 25.32 1.81 26.75
N HIS A 754 26.65 1.82 26.67
CA HIS A 754 27.51 0.91 27.44
C HIS A 754 27.37 1.11 28.95
N PHE A 755 27.44 2.36 29.41
CA PHE A 755 27.18 2.68 30.82
C PHE A 755 25.77 2.26 31.27
N TYR A 756 24.76 2.49 30.43
CA TYR A 756 23.38 2.09 30.73
C TYR A 756 23.24 0.56 30.86
N LYS A 757 23.88 -0.21 29.95
CA LYS A 757 23.97 -1.68 30.02
C LYS A 757 24.61 -2.13 31.34
N GLN A 758 25.71 -1.53 31.75
CA GLN A 758 26.37 -1.84 33.03
C GLN A 758 25.49 -1.53 34.25
N CYS A 759 24.79 -0.40 34.26
CA CYS A 759 23.89 -0.05 35.36
C CYS A 759 22.70 -1.02 35.46
N ASN A 760 22.15 -1.46 34.32
CA ASN A 760 21.07 -2.46 34.32
C ASN A 760 21.57 -3.84 34.79
N LEU A 761 22.76 -4.28 34.38
CA LEU A 761 23.35 -5.53 34.88
C LEU A 761 23.57 -5.49 36.40
N LYS A 762 24.13 -4.40 36.93
CA LYS A 762 24.31 -4.20 38.39
C LYS A 762 22.98 -4.21 39.14
N LEU A 763 21.91 -3.63 38.56
CA LEU A 763 20.57 -3.70 39.14
C LEU A 763 20.07 -5.15 39.14
N ILE A 764 20.13 -5.85 38.02
CA ILE A 764 19.68 -7.25 37.92
C ILE A 764 20.38 -8.13 38.97
N ASP A 765 21.68 -7.97 39.18
CA ASP A 765 22.42 -8.75 40.18
C ASP A 765 22.06 -8.37 41.62
N HIS A 766 21.74 -7.09 41.89
CA HIS A 766 21.18 -6.66 43.18
C HIS A 766 19.76 -7.23 43.41
N LEU A 767 18.88 -7.20 42.41
CA LEU A 767 17.53 -7.76 42.50
C LEU A 767 17.57 -9.27 42.72
N LYS A 768 18.44 -10.00 42.02
CA LYS A 768 18.67 -11.44 42.26
C LYS A 768 19.07 -11.73 43.71
N GLN A 769 19.95 -10.91 44.30
CA GLN A 769 20.39 -11.07 45.69
C GLN A 769 19.23 -10.83 46.67
N GLU A 770 18.41 -9.79 46.46
CA GLU A 770 17.24 -9.52 47.31
C GLU A 770 16.12 -10.57 47.17
N THR A 771 16.02 -11.26 46.02
CA THR A 771 15.00 -12.31 45.78
C THR A 771 15.47 -13.75 46.02
N ALA A 772 16.75 -13.97 46.32
CA ALA A 772 17.34 -15.32 46.40
C ALA A 772 16.72 -16.25 47.47
N GLU A 773 16.18 -15.67 48.54
CA GLU A 773 15.63 -16.40 49.70
C GLU A 773 14.10 -16.28 49.84
N VAL A 774 13.42 -15.59 48.91
CA VAL A 774 12.00 -15.21 49.06
C VAL A 774 11.20 -15.49 47.77
N GLU A 775 10.34 -16.51 47.80
CA GLU A 775 9.49 -16.87 46.64
C GLU A 775 8.46 -15.79 46.25
N LYS A 776 8.09 -14.90 47.18
CA LYS A 776 7.13 -13.82 46.93
C LYS A 776 7.39 -12.59 47.80
N VAL A 777 7.69 -11.46 47.15
CA VAL A 777 7.88 -10.16 47.80
C VAL A 777 6.59 -9.71 48.50
N ALA A 778 6.66 -9.37 49.78
CA ALA A 778 5.50 -8.97 50.58
C ALA A 778 4.90 -7.63 50.13
N ASN A 779 5.75 -6.62 49.88
CA ASN A 779 5.35 -5.28 49.42
C ASN A 779 6.00 -4.96 48.05
N PRO A 780 5.32 -5.25 46.91
CA PRO A 780 5.86 -4.97 45.58
C PRO A 780 6.14 -3.48 45.32
N SER A 781 5.39 -2.56 45.95
CA SER A 781 5.60 -1.11 45.84
C SER A 781 6.93 -0.69 46.47
N ASP A 782 7.19 -1.11 47.71
CA ASP A 782 8.46 -0.81 48.41
C ASP A 782 9.67 -1.40 47.70
N PHE A 783 9.52 -2.60 47.12
CA PHE A 783 10.56 -3.24 46.33
C PHE A 783 10.87 -2.44 45.06
N ALA A 784 9.85 -2.06 44.29
CA ALA A 784 10.02 -1.22 43.11
C ALA A 784 10.63 0.16 43.45
N ARG A 785 10.25 0.74 44.60
CA ARG A 785 10.83 1.99 45.12
C ARG A 785 12.34 1.83 45.39
N LYS A 786 12.75 0.78 46.12
CA LYS A 786 14.17 0.47 46.39
C LYS A 786 14.97 0.18 45.11
N ALA A 787 14.37 -0.54 44.16
CA ALA A 787 15.00 -0.86 42.89
C ALA A 787 15.29 0.40 42.04
N ILE A 788 14.33 1.34 41.98
CA ILE A 788 14.53 2.65 41.35
C ILE A 788 15.60 3.47 42.09
N GLU A 789 15.54 3.50 43.42
CA GLU A 789 16.52 4.19 44.27
C GLU A 789 17.94 3.68 43.99
N PHE A 790 18.18 2.37 44.05
CA PHE A 790 19.46 1.76 43.70
C PHE A 790 19.90 2.12 42.27
N ARG A 791 19.01 1.98 41.28
CA ARG A 791 19.31 2.26 39.87
C ARG A 791 19.70 3.73 39.62
N LEU A 792 19.12 4.66 40.38
CA LEU A 792 19.45 6.09 40.29
C LEU A 792 20.75 6.44 41.03
N ARG A 793 21.04 5.82 42.19
CA ARG A 793 22.33 5.99 42.88
C ARG A 793 23.55 5.62 42.03
N LEU A 794 23.40 4.66 41.11
CA LEU A 794 24.45 4.32 40.13
C LEU A 794 24.82 5.49 39.19
N LEU A 795 24.00 6.54 39.09
CA LEU A 795 24.26 7.74 38.28
C LEU A 795 25.11 8.79 39.01
N GLU A 796 25.23 8.72 40.34
CA GLU A 796 25.93 9.73 41.16
C GLU A 796 27.34 10.11 40.65
N PRO A 797 28.21 9.18 40.22
CA PRO A 797 29.56 9.52 39.75
C PRO A 797 29.58 10.33 38.44
N TYR A 798 28.46 10.39 37.70
CA TYR A 798 28.38 11.03 36.38
C TYR A 798 27.29 12.11 36.29
N LEU A 799 26.60 12.40 37.40
CA LEU A 799 25.40 13.26 37.43
C LEU A 799 25.64 14.64 36.77
N LYS A 800 26.83 15.23 36.96
CA LYS A 800 27.26 16.51 36.35
C LYS A 800 27.11 16.55 34.81
N TYR A 801 27.33 15.42 34.13
CA TYR A 801 27.19 15.30 32.67
C TYR A 801 25.99 14.44 32.26
N TRP A 802 25.17 13.97 33.20
CA TRP A 802 23.98 13.18 32.87
C TRP A 802 22.92 13.94 32.04
N PRO A 803 22.71 15.27 32.19
CA PRO A 803 21.86 16.03 31.26
C PRO A 803 22.32 15.93 29.80
N GLN A 804 23.64 15.87 29.54
CA GLN A 804 24.20 15.68 28.21
C GLN A 804 23.88 14.27 27.66
N ALA A 805 23.99 13.23 28.50
CA ALA A 805 23.61 11.86 28.12
C ALA A 805 22.11 11.75 27.80
N LEU A 806 21.25 12.38 28.60
CA LEU A 806 19.80 12.43 28.36
C LEU A 806 19.46 13.16 27.06
N GLY A 807 20.12 14.29 26.78
CA GLY A 807 20.00 14.98 25.49
C GLY A 807 20.40 14.08 24.31
N LEU A 808 21.53 13.38 24.40
CA LEU A 808 21.97 12.42 23.37
C LEU A 808 20.99 11.25 23.19
N MET A 809 20.43 10.72 24.28
CA MET A 809 19.43 9.63 24.26
C MET A 809 18.09 10.07 23.65
N ALA A 810 17.69 11.35 23.83
CA ALA A 810 16.45 11.90 23.32
C ALA A 810 16.47 12.25 21.83
N LEU A 811 17.65 12.33 21.19
CA LEU A 811 17.76 12.60 19.76
C LEU A 811 17.01 11.54 18.92
N PRO A 812 16.26 11.90 17.86
CA PRO A 812 15.48 10.96 17.05
C PRO A 812 16.17 9.66 16.60
N PRO A 813 17.45 9.65 16.15
CA PRO A 813 18.13 8.39 15.79
C PRO A 813 18.48 7.49 16.99
N ASN A 814 18.46 8.02 18.22
CA ASN A 814 18.86 7.30 19.44
C ASN A 814 17.66 6.95 20.33
N ALA A 815 16.57 7.72 20.25
CA ALA A 815 15.37 7.55 21.07
C ALA A 815 14.76 6.12 21.06
N PRO A 816 14.69 5.38 19.92
CA PRO A 816 14.17 4.02 19.91
C PRO A 816 14.95 3.04 20.80
N HIS A 817 16.28 3.08 20.73
CA HIS A 817 17.13 2.22 21.55
C HIS A 817 17.14 2.69 23.01
N SER A 818 17.09 3.99 23.24
CA SER A 818 17.01 4.56 24.59
C SER A 818 15.71 4.16 25.30
N LEU A 819 14.56 4.16 24.61
CA LEU A 819 13.30 3.71 25.21
C LEU A 819 13.25 2.19 25.38
N ALA A 820 13.87 1.41 24.48
CA ALA A 820 14.06 -0.03 24.67
C ALA A 820 14.69 -0.32 26.04
N ASN A 821 15.82 0.34 26.33
CA ASN A 821 16.58 0.14 27.56
C ASN A 821 15.83 0.59 28.83
N VAL A 822 14.88 1.54 28.72
CA VAL A 822 13.99 1.96 29.81
C VAL A 822 12.86 0.94 30.04
N LEU A 823 12.29 0.40 28.96
CA LEU A 823 11.22 -0.59 29.07
C LEU A 823 11.75 -1.94 29.56
N THR A 824 12.93 -2.38 29.12
CA THR A 824 13.60 -3.57 29.67
C THR A 824 13.94 -3.38 31.15
N LEU A 825 14.52 -2.24 31.53
CA LEU A 825 14.80 -1.90 32.94
C LEU A 825 13.57 -2.04 33.84
N VAL A 826 12.41 -1.56 33.35
CA VAL A 826 11.15 -1.61 34.10
C VAL A 826 10.53 -3.01 34.09
N ASP A 827 10.65 -3.75 32.98
CA ASP A 827 10.23 -5.14 32.90
C ASP A 827 11.01 -6.03 33.88
N ASP A 828 12.33 -5.85 33.98
CA ASP A 828 13.18 -6.51 34.98
C ASP A 828 12.70 -6.23 36.41
N ILE A 829 12.46 -4.96 36.76
CA ILE A 829 11.96 -4.59 38.10
C ILE A 829 10.59 -5.22 38.38
N CYS A 830 9.66 -5.20 37.43
CA CYS A 830 8.34 -5.83 37.57
C CYS A 830 8.44 -7.37 37.71
N TYR A 831 9.36 -8.01 36.99
CA TYR A 831 9.60 -9.44 37.06
C TYR A 831 10.09 -9.86 38.46
N TYR A 832 11.14 -9.22 38.98
CA TYR A 832 11.65 -9.50 40.32
C TYR A 832 10.69 -9.07 41.45
N ALA A 833 9.81 -8.08 41.21
CA ALA A 833 8.71 -7.74 42.11
C ALA A 833 7.60 -8.81 42.19
N GLY A 834 7.68 -9.88 41.37
CA GLY A 834 6.73 -10.99 41.37
C GLY A 834 5.48 -10.76 40.52
N ASP A 835 5.47 -9.78 39.62
CA ASP A 835 4.31 -9.49 38.77
C ASP A 835 4.16 -10.52 37.63
N ARG A 836 3.17 -11.41 37.78
CA ARG A 836 2.78 -12.41 36.78
C ARG A 836 1.54 -12.02 35.95
N SER A 837 1.12 -10.74 35.97
CA SER A 837 0.03 -10.28 35.11
C SER A 837 0.37 -10.46 33.62
N VAL A 838 -0.64 -10.76 32.81
CA VAL A 838 -0.50 -10.91 31.34
C VAL A 838 -1.45 -9.98 30.57
N ASP A 839 -2.43 -9.42 31.29
CA ASP A 839 -3.53 -8.59 30.77
C ASP A 839 -3.15 -7.08 30.78
N PHE A 840 -4.14 -6.20 30.62
CA PHE A 840 -3.95 -4.74 30.64
C PHE A 840 -3.08 -4.20 31.79
N ASN A 841 -3.20 -4.78 32.98
CA ASN A 841 -2.39 -4.41 34.15
C ASN A 841 -0.88 -4.51 33.89
N TRP A 842 -0.43 -5.41 33.01
CA TRP A 842 0.96 -5.55 32.56
C TRP A 842 1.49 -4.25 31.93
N TYR A 843 0.67 -3.59 31.11
CA TYR A 843 1.02 -2.34 30.40
C TYR A 843 0.97 -1.13 31.34
N THR A 844 -0.11 -0.99 32.09
CA THR A 844 -0.34 0.15 33.01
C THR A 844 0.76 0.24 34.06
N ARG A 845 1.19 -0.89 34.63
CA ARG A 845 2.28 -0.94 35.63
C ARG A 845 3.64 -0.57 35.02
N ARG A 846 3.96 -1.06 33.82
CA ARG A 846 5.24 -0.75 33.15
C ARG A 846 5.31 0.71 32.68
N ILE A 847 4.24 1.25 32.12
CA ILE A 847 4.20 2.66 31.70
C ILE A 847 4.23 3.59 32.92
N GLY A 848 3.48 3.25 33.98
CA GLY A 848 3.54 3.95 35.26
C GLY A 848 4.94 3.97 35.85
N LEU A 849 5.58 2.80 36.00
CA LEU A 849 6.90 2.69 36.60
C LEU A 849 8.00 3.34 35.74
N ALA A 850 7.90 3.29 34.41
CA ALA A 850 8.79 4.02 33.50
C ALA A 850 8.64 5.55 33.65
N CYS A 851 7.41 6.05 33.82
CA CYS A 851 7.14 7.46 34.08
C CYS A 851 7.71 7.89 35.44
N ILE A 852 7.51 7.08 36.50
CA ILE A 852 8.07 7.34 37.84
C ILE A 852 9.60 7.36 37.79
N TYR A 853 10.24 6.37 37.15
CA TYR A 853 11.69 6.33 36.96
C TYR A 853 12.19 7.59 36.25
N LYS A 854 11.58 7.99 35.12
CA LYS A 854 12.02 9.16 34.34
C LYS A 854 11.75 10.50 34.99
N THR A 855 10.61 10.67 35.66
CA THR A 855 10.33 11.91 36.41
C THR A 855 11.24 12.05 37.62
N THR A 856 11.57 10.95 38.30
CA THR A 856 12.54 10.94 39.41
C THR A 856 13.97 11.17 38.91
N GLU A 857 14.38 10.57 37.78
CA GLU A 857 15.67 10.83 37.13
C GLU A 857 15.84 12.32 36.79
N LEU A 858 14.82 12.94 36.21
CA LEU A 858 14.82 14.38 35.90
C LEU A 858 14.84 15.26 37.16
N TYR A 859 14.16 14.85 38.24
CA TYR A 859 14.19 15.55 39.53
C TYR A 859 15.60 15.50 40.16
N MET A 860 16.25 14.33 40.13
CA MET A 860 17.60 14.11 40.67
C MET A 860 18.65 15.04 40.06
N LEU A 861 18.52 15.42 38.77
CA LEU A 861 19.40 16.37 38.10
C LEU A 861 19.42 17.77 38.73
N GLN A 862 18.33 18.15 39.42
CA GLN A 862 18.15 19.48 40.02
C GLN A 862 18.27 19.46 41.55
N ASP A 863 18.43 18.28 42.15
CA ASP A 863 18.48 18.11 43.59
C ASP A 863 19.90 18.29 44.14
N ALA A 864 20.08 19.33 44.96
CA ALA A 864 21.31 19.63 45.68
C ALA A 864 21.21 19.30 47.19
N SER A 865 20.22 18.52 47.61
CA SER A 865 20.10 18.07 49.01
C SER A 865 21.13 16.98 49.36
N ALA A 866 21.52 16.92 50.63
CA ALA A 866 22.47 15.92 51.11
C ALA A 866 21.92 14.50 50.88
N GLY A 867 22.67 13.66 50.17
CA GLY A 867 22.27 12.30 49.84
C GLY A 867 21.01 12.18 48.97
N PHE A 868 20.62 13.23 48.24
CA PHE A 868 19.42 13.29 47.39
C PHE A 868 18.10 13.03 48.15
N GLU A 869 18.01 13.44 49.42
CA GLU A 869 16.82 13.27 50.27
C GLU A 869 15.52 13.76 49.62
N LYS A 870 15.56 14.88 48.88
CA LYS A 870 14.37 15.40 48.19
C LYS A 870 13.95 14.51 47.02
N THR A 871 14.91 13.94 46.29
CA THR A 871 14.66 12.96 45.22
C THR A 871 13.98 11.71 45.76
N TRP A 872 14.42 11.19 46.90
CA TRP A 872 13.81 9.99 47.50
C TRP A 872 12.39 10.26 48.03
N LYS A 873 12.14 11.43 48.64
CA LYS A 873 10.77 11.87 49.00
C LYS A 873 9.88 12.13 47.78
N PHE A 874 10.45 12.61 46.67
CA PHE A 874 9.73 12.76 45.41
C PHE A 874 9.31 11.38 44.86
N LEU A 875 10.23 10.42 44.87
CA LEU A 875 9.97 9.04 44.44
C LEU A 875 8.88 8.37 45.29
N GLU A 876 8.96 8.48 46.62
CA GLU A 876 7.97 7.96 47.56
C GLU A 876 6.56 8.47 47.25
N ARG A 877 6.39 9.79 47.16
CA ARG A 877 5.11 10.41 46.77
C ARG A 877 4.61 9.97 45.39
N ARG A 878 5.51 9.78 44.41
CA ARG A 878 5.12 9.29 43.07
C ARG A 878 4.65 7.83 43.10
N MET A 879 5.21 7.00 43.99
CA MET A 879 4.75 5.62 44.20
C MET A 879 3.40 5.58 44.93
N GLU A 880 3.17 6.45 45.91
CA GLU A 880 1.86 6.63 46.58
C GLU A 880 0.77 7.11 45.61
N GLU A 881 1.04 8.14 44.81
CA GLU A 881 0.08 8.63 43.81
C GLU A 881 -0.26 7.53 42.78
N ALA A 882 0.73 6.73 42.36
CA ALA A 882 0.50 5.62 41.44
C ALA A 882 -0.34 4.49 42.06
N SER A 883 -0.22 4.21 43.36
CA SER A 883 -1.06 3.23 44.05
C SER A 883 -2.51 3.71 44.17
N LEU A 884 -2.73 4.99 44.50
CA LEU A 884 -4.05 5.61 44.56
C LEU A 884 -4.75 5.64 43.17
N VAL A 885 -4.01 5.95 42.10
CA VAL A 885 -4.53 5.90 40.73
C VAL A 885 -4.85 4.45 40.32
N HIS A 886 -4.02 3.46 40.70
CA HIS A 886 -4.32 2.06 40.44
C HIS A 886 -5.58 1.59 41.18
N GLU A 887 -5.75 1.97 42.45
CA GLU A 887 -6.93 1.64 43.24
C GLU A 887 -8.21 2.29 42.69
N PHE A 888 -8.13 3.55 42.26
CA PHE A 888 -9.25 4.25 41.60
C PHE A 888 -9.64 3.57 40.28
N LEU A 889 -8.66 3.21 39.44
CA LEU A 889 -8.91 2.52 38.18
C LEU A 889 -9.50 1.13 38.40
N VAL A 890 -9.03 0.34 39.37
CA VAL A 890 -9.59 -0.98 39.70
C VAL A 890 -11.03 -0.88 40.23
N LYS A 891 -11.43 0.26 40.81
CA LYS A 891 -12.80 0.51 41.31
C LYS A 891 -13.77 1.09 40.26
N SER A 892 -13.31 1.44 39.06
CA SER A 892 -14.13 2.09 38.03
C SER A 892 -14.07 1.35 36.69
N GLU A 893 -15.06 0.50 36.43
CA GLU A 893 -15.12 -0.35 35.24
C GLU A 893 -15.04 0.47 33.93
N ASP A 894 -15.83 1.54 33.80
CA ASP A 894 -15.83 2.43 32.63
C ASP A 894 -14.45 3.06 32.35
N ALA A 895 -13.74 3.51 33.40
CA ALA A 895 -12.42 4.11 33.27
C ALA A 895 -11.38 3.10 32.78
N THR A 896 -11.50 1.82 33.17
CA THR A 896 -10.57 0.78 32.68
C THR A 896 -10.71 0.56 31.18
N HIS A 897 -11.92 0.54 30.62
CA HIS A 897 -12.15 0.19 29.22
C HIS A 897 -11.66 1.29 28.26
N HIS A 898 -11.85 2.57 28.62
CA HIS A 898 -11.31 3.69 27.85
C HIS A 898 -9.78 3.77 27.93
N LEU A 899 -9.19 3.54 29.12
CA LEU A 899 -7.74 3.52 29.28
C LEU A 899 -7.09 2.32 28.59
N GLN A 900 -7.74 1.16 28.57
CA GLN A 900 -7.33 -0.04 27.83
C GLN A 900 -7.11 0.25 26.35
N ASN A 901 -8.12 0.84 25.69
CA ASN A 901 -8.04 1.15 24.27
C ASN A 901 -7.02 2.25 23.98
N ALA A 902 -6.95 3.31 24.81
CA ALA A 902 -6.01 4.41 24.62
C ALA A 902 -4.55 3.98 24.83
N VAL A 903 -4.24 3.32 25.95
CA VAL A 903 -2.88 2.88 26.29
C VAL A 903 -2.44 1.70 25.44
N GLY A 904 -3.34 0.74 25.13
CA GLY A 904 -3.05 -0.35 24.20
C GLY A 904 -2.71 0.15 22.80
N SER A 905 -3.47 1.12 22.29
CA SER A 905 -3.21 1.74 20.98
C SER A 905 -1.95 2.61 20.97
N ALA A 906 -1.73 3.42 22.01
CA ALA A 906 -0.52 4.23 22.14
C ALA A 906 0.74 3.35 22.29
N PHE A 907 0.67 2.25 23.05
CA PHE A 907 1.80 1.34 23.23
C PHE A 907 2.07 0.49 21.99
N THR A 908 1.06 -0.02 21.28
CA THR A 908 1.27 -0.71 20.00
C THR A 908 1.81 0.24 18.93
N THR A 909 1.29 1.47 18.87
CA THR A 909 1.82 2.51 17.97
C THR A 909 3.27 2.86 18.30
N ALA A 910 3.59 3.09 19.58
CA ALA A 910 4.97 3.32 20.02
C ALA A 910 5.87 2.10 19.76
N ARG A 911 5.43 0.87 20.07
CA ARG A 911 6.16 -0.37 19.78
C ARG A 911 6.48 -0.52 18.29
N ASN A 912 5.52 -0.23 17.42
CA ASN A 912 5.70 -0.28 15.96
C ASN A 912 6.66 0.83 15.48
N ILE A 913 6.54 2.04 16.03
CA ILE A 913 7.44 3.18 15.75
C ILE A 913 8.86 2.92 16.28
N LEU A 914 9.05 2.17 17.38
CA LEU A 914 10.32 2.03 18.09
C LEU A 914 11.04 0.68 17.84
N GLY A 915 10.33 -0.35 17.35
CA GLY A 915 10.92 -1.61 16.88
C GLY A 915 11.36 -2.56 17.98
N LEU A 916 10.58 -2.60 19.07
CA LEU A 916 10.84 -3.45 20.23
C LEU A 916 10.34 -4.87 19.97
N ASN A 917 11.12 -5.66 19.24
CA ASN A 917 10.99 -7.11 19.27
C ASN A 917 11.73 -7.63 20.50
N PHE A 918 10.98 -8.01 21.53
CA PHE A 918 11.50 -8.83 22.63
C PHE A 918 11.67 -10.27 22.12
N ASP A 919 12.89 -10.63 21.71
CA ASP A 919 13.29 -12.04 21.67
C ASP A 919 13.47 -12.50 23.12
N ARG A 920 12.51 -13.29 23.63
CA ARG A 920 12.71 -14.04 24.87
C ARG A 920 13.83 -15.06 24.64
N ARG A 921 14.84 -15.04 25.52
CA ARG A 921 15.72 -16.19 25.81
C ARG A 921 15.43 -16.66 27.23
#